data_AF-A0A349YNX1-F1
#
_entry.id   AF-A0A349YNX1-F1
#
_cell.length_a   1.000
_cell.length_b   1.000
_cell.length_c   1.000
_cell.angle_alpha   90.00
_cell.angle_beta   90.00
_cell.angle_gamma   90.00
#
_symmetry.space_group_name_H-M   'P 1'
#
loop_
_entity.id
_entity.type
_entity.pdbx_description
1 polymer ?
#
loop_
_entity_poly.entity_id
_entity_poly.type
_entity_poly.pdbx_seq_one_letter_code
_entity_poly.pdbx_strand_id
1 'polypeptide(L)'
;LQQSYLLQGQEASNSIHWIDINKSIRTLVFKRIGIELLESQVKLYLTAGFTISILSIDFYELFLTIPLLQSGSMDFGLSGLSVTLKKPPIILSGGLYKKPNEVLYNGEIIIKISKFSLTALGSYGKMDNGDSTFFLYLLIDYPIGGTSYFFVNGLALGFGVNRRLRMPALKEVRAFPLVSAVLGENPNLTTKTSPAQALDQLSDWIYPSAGDYFVSAGMKVLSFGILETFVLLSVEFGNHLRISLLGTSTASIPPKLNGNVMPIAYACLALEAIFDPEEGEILILGCLTEESFLLDRRCHLTGGFGFCVWYKGQYAGDFLVTIGGCHHPKFRNVHYPELDAVGINWQLDSHLKLKGTGYFALTPSCIMAGADVEISYIAGDLKAWLTGTLSIFMQWKPFRYDFEVGVSLGASYTMKVFGTSKTFRLEIGADLHVWGPNFSCSVHISWFIISFTISYIDGKKVNNSIEWKEFSDSFLAAQDQSQQVMGLRSANDSKAPSCLVQIIDGSLRTYTKDTKESVTVACLERLNIEVKGAMPCTSVFYGKDQLAAFQGELGIVPMNIRNYKSSLVVRVFNEKGEEIQAKETITCEIITNYVPSALYKSGTPEMNDDPIQDVIVGLRLGFCEKVGKEVLPEKGSYSLQTLLERERIILPDFSWCKEPVKASPDYSKEDPMKMIQATWKENGRRKKCIDALSGLFDIKKESSIRDIGEDPSDYFLGNPILRAVGAKKQ
;
A
#
# COMPACT_ATOMS: atom_id res chain seq x y z
N LEU A 1 54.71 13.38 -34.67
CA LEU A 1 54.20 12.64 -35.85
C LEU A 1 53.10 11.69 -35.37
N GLN A 2 51.87 12.02 -35.75
CA GLN A 2 50.62 11.24 -35.74
C GLN A 2 50.07 10.66 -34.42
N GLN A 3 49.04 11.34 -33.94
CA GLN A 3 47.89 10.80 -33.22
C GLN A 3 47.17 9.73 -34.05
N SER A 4 46.79 8.64 -33.40
CA SER A 4 45.68 7.77 -33.83
C SER A 4 45.02 7.19 -32.57
N TYR A 5 44.14 8.00 -31.96
CA TYR A 5 43.13 7.48 -31.04
C TYR A 5 41.99 6.92 -31.89
N LEU A 6 41.76 5.62 -31.75
CA LEU A 6 40.57 4.93 -32.21
C LEU A 6 39.35 5.53 -31.51
N LEU A 7 38.58 6.34 -32.24
CA LEU A 7 37.20 6.65 -31.91
C LEU A 7 36.38 5.39 -32.17
N GLN A 8 36.10 4.62 -31.11
CA GLN A 8 34.90 3.79 -31.08
C GLN A 8 33.70 4.72 -31.25
N GLY A 9 32.81 4.38 -32.19
CA GLY A 9 31.66 5.19 -32.55
C GLY A 9 30.78 5.50 -31.35
N GLN A 10 30.80 6.75 -30.92
CA GLN A 10 29.61 7.38 -30.40
C GLN A 10 28.68 7.59 -31.60
N GLU A 11 27.52 6.93 -31.59
CA GLU A 11 26.39 7.41 -32.39
C GLU A 11 26.22 8.90 -32.06
N ALA A 12 26.38 9.75 -33.06
CA ALA A 12 26.06 11.16 -32.93
C ALA A 12 24.58 11.24 -32.55
N SER A 13 24.27 11.63 -31.32
CA SER A 13 22.89 11.96 -31.00
C SER A 13 22.53 13.17 -31.88
N ASN A 14 21.59 12.98 -32.80
CA ASN A 14 21.02 14.07 -33.56
C ASN A 14 20.23 14.95 -32.58
N SER A 15 20.92 15.89 -31.94
CA SER A 15 20.34 16.82 -30.99
C SER A 15 19.96 18.10 -31.69
N ILE A 16 18.70 18.51 -31.59
CA ILE A 16 18.18 19.78 -32.13
C ILE A 16 18.94 20.94 -31.47
N HIS A 17 19.57 21.80 -32.27
CA HIS A 17 20.23 23.01 -31.77
C HIS A 17 19.25 24.18 -31.71
N TRP A 18 18.86 24.60 -30.49
CA TRP A 18 17.91 25.68 -30.27
C TRP A 18 18.57 27.06 -30.13
N ILE A 19 17.91 28.08 -30.67
CA ILE A 19 18.25 29.50 -30.52
C ILE A 19 17.01 30.22 -30.01
N ASP A 20 17.10 30.80 -28.82
CA ASP A 20 16.03 31.60 -28.24
C ASP A 20 15.97 32.99 -28.88
N ILE A 21 14.79 33.34 -29.39
CA ILE A 21 14.53 34.62 -30.06
C ILE A 21 13.78 35.55 -29.12
N ASN A 22 12.73 35.03 -28.48
CA ASN A 22 11.85 35.74 -27.55
C ASN A 22 11.45 37.15 -28.04
N LYS A 23 11.05 37.26 -29.32
CA LYS A 23 10.59 38.52 -29.95
C LYS A 23 9.10 38.49 -30.21
N SER A 24 8.43 39.59 -29.93
CA SER A 24 7.02 39.80 -30.28
C SER A 24 6.88 40.85 -31.39
N ILE A 25 6.05 40.55 -32.38
CA ILE A 25 5.67 41.45 -33.47
C ILE A 25 4.14 41.53 -33.47
N ARG A 26 3.60 42.60 -32.87
CA ARG A 26 2.16 42.82 -32.67
C ARG A 26 1.49 41.62 -31.96
N THR A 27 0.72 40.83 -32.69
CA THR A 27 -0.03 39.68 -32.20
C THR A 27 0.76 38.38 -32.27
N LEU A 28 1.90 38.35 -32.97
CA LEU A 28 2.77 37.18 -33.13
C LEU A 28 3.92 37.22 -32.11
N VAL A 29 4.24 36.07 -31.54
CA VAL A 29 5.35 35.87 -30.61
C VAL A 29 6.22 34.72 -31.12
N PHE A 30 7.49 35.01 -31.37
CA PHE A 30 8.51 34.04 -31.74
C PHE A 30 9.33 33.71 -30.51
N LYS A 31 9.24 32.45 -30.04
CA LYS A 31 9.93 31.99 -28.82
C LYS A 31 11.33 31.53 -29.15
N ARG A 32 11.46 30.51 -30.02
CA ARG A 32 12.75 29.90 -30.40
C ARG A 32 12.71 29.32 -31.82
N ILE A 33 13.88 29.21 -32.44
CA ILE A 33 14.12 28.48 -33.69
C ILE A 33 15.11 27.35 -33.40
N GLY A 34 14.90 26.17 -33.98
CA GLY A 34 15.79 25.03 -33.85
C GLY A 34 16.29 24.57 -35.22
N ILE A 35 17.48 23.98 -35.27
CA ILE A 35 18.03 23.37 -36.48
C ILE A 35 18.52 21.97 -36.12
N GLU A 36 18.14 20.97 -36.90
CA GLU A 36 18.63 19.60 -36.81
C GLU A 36 19.16 19.17 -38.19
N LEU A 37 20.33 18.55 -38.22
CA LEU A 37 20.93 18.00 -39.43
C LEU A 37 20.84 16.47 -39.36
N LEU A 38 20.05 15.87 -40.25
CA LEU A 38 19.86 14.43 -40.36
C LEU A 38 20.43 13.97 -41.70
N GLU A 39 21.65 13.41 -41.69
CA GLU A 39 22.36 12.91 -42.89
C GLU A 39 22.32 13.86 -44.10
N SER A 40 21.32 13.70 -44.99
CA SER A 40 21.10 14.49 -46.21
C SER A 40 19.90 15.45 -46.15
N GLN A 41 19.41 15.79 -44.95
CA GLN A 41 18.26 16.67 -44.73
C GLN A 41 18.53 17.66 -43.60
N VAL A 42 18.04 18.89 -43.76
CA VAL A 42 18.02 19.91 -42.70
C VAL A 42 16.59 20.08 -42.23
N LYS A 43 16.32 19.88 -40.94
CA LYS A 43 15.05 20.23 -40.33
C LYS A 43 15.17 21.58 -39.61
N LEU A 44 14.31 22.51 -40.00
CA LEU A 44 14.17 23.81 -39.34
C LEU A 44 12.93 23.76 -38.45
N TYR A 45 13.10 24.05 -37.17
CA TYR A 45 12.04 24.06 -36.16
C TYR A 45 11.68 25.50 -35.76
N LEU A 46 10.41 25.73 -35.46
CA LEU A 46 9.89 27.00 -35.01
C LEU A 46 8.90 26.78 -33.84
N THR A 47 9.15 27.45 -32.72
CA THR A 47 8.15 27.61 -31.66
C THR A 47 7.65 29.04 -31.69
N ALA A 48 6.37 29.21 -32.01
CA ALA A 48 5.74 30.52 -32.13
C ALA A 48 4.29 30.46 -31.66
N GLY A 49 3.73 31.60 -31.30
CA GLY A 49 2.31 31.73 -30.98
C GLY A 49 1.74 33.03 -31.48
N PHE A 50 0.42 33.13 -31.51
CA PHE A 50 -0.24 34.39 -31.75
C PHE A 50 -1.47 34.57 -30.87
N THR A 51 -1.78 35.82 -30.54
CA THR A 51 -2.94 36.20 -29.73
C THR A 51 -3.78 37.24 -30.46
N ILE A 52 -5.06 36.94 -30.68
CA ILE A 52 -6.05 37.83 -31.28
C ILE A 52 -7.20 37.99 -30.29
N SER A 53 -7.31 39.18 -29.68
CA SER A 53 -8.36 39.53 -28.70
C SER A 53 -8.39 38.56 -27.51
N ILE A 54 -9.32 37.60 -27.52
CA ILE A 54 -9.51 36.60 -26.46
C ILE A 54 -8.94 35.22 -26.81
N LEU A 55 -8.45 35.02 -28.05
CA LEU A 55 -7.95 33.74 -28.55
C LEU A 55 -6.42 33.78 -28.64
N SER A 56 -5.74 32.84 -28.00
CA SER A 56 -4.32 32.56 -28.15
C SER A 56 -4.11 31.17 -28.76
N ILE A 57 -3.19 31.06 -29.70
CA ILE A 57 -2.76 29.80 -30.29
C ILE A 57 -1.24 29.73 -30.23
N ASP A 58 -0.69 28.65 -29.67
CA ASP A 58 0.75 28.37 -29.65
C ASP A 58 1.05 27.11 -30.45
N PHE A 59 2.06 27.17 -31.29
CA PHE A 59 2.63 26.08 -32.07
C PHE A 59 3.95 25.65 -31.43
N TYR A 60 4.03 24.36 -31.09
CA TYR A 60 5.22 23.75 -30.54
C TYR A 60 5.95 23.00 -31.65
N GLU A 61 7.14 23.48 -31.97
CA GLU A 61 8.10 22.82 -32.86
C GLU A 61 7.49 22.52 -34.24
N LEU A 62 6.90 23.54 -34.85
CA LEU A 62 6.56 23.50 -36.27
C LEU A 62 7.85 23.27 -37.05
N PHE A 63 7.93 22.22 -37.87
CA PHE A 63 9.14 21.89 -38.59
C PHE A 63 8.95 21.86 -40.11
N LEU A 64 10.02 22.21 -40.82
CA LEU A 64 10.17 22.07 -42.26
C LEU A 64 11.46 21.28 -42.53
N THR A 65 11.32 20.15 -43.20
CA THR A 65 12.43 19.30 -43.65
C THR A 65 12.82 19.67 -45.07
N ILE A 66 14.06 20.10 -45.25
CA ILE A 66 14.64 20.52 -46.53
C ILE A 66 15.70 19.47 -46.94
N PRO A 67 15.49 18.74 -48.05
CA PRO A 67 16.49 17.80 -48.54
C PRO A 67 17.68 18.55 -49.15
N LEU A 68 18.90 18.09 -48.86
CA LEU A 68 20.15 18.66 -49.40
C LEU A 68 20.51 18.07 -50.78
N LEU A 69 19.88 16.96 -51.16
CA LEU A 69 20.05 16.29 -52.47
C LEU A 69 18.77 16.44 -53.30
N GLN A 70 18.91 16.59 -54.62
CA GLN A 70 17.80 16.85 -55.57
C GLN A 70 16.69 15.79 -55.60
N SER A 71 16.91 14.61 -55.00
CA SER A 71 15.97 13.48 -54.99
C SER A 71 15.13 13.34 -53.71
N GLY A 72 15.22 14.28 -52.77
CA GLY A 72 14.42 14.23 -51.53
C GLY A 72 13.08 14.97 -51.64
N SER A 73 12.09 14.55 -50.83
CA SER A 73 10.82 15.27 -50.67
C SER A 73 10.91 16.26 -49.51
N MET A 74 10.37 17.47 -49.70
CA MET A 74 10.13 18.40 -48.60
C MET A 74 8.99 17.87 -47.74
N ASP A 75 9.17 17.91 -46.42
CA ASP A 75 8.18 17.46 -45.44
C ASP A 75 7.95 18.56 -44.40
N PHE A 76 6.76 18.63 -43.83
CA PHE A 76 6.43 19.60 -42.78
C PHE A 76 5.56 18.94 -41.73
N GLY A 77 5.70 19.39 -40.49
CA GLY A 77 4.90 18.85 -39.41
C GLY A 77 4.88 19.75 -38.19
N LEU A 78 4.14 19.31 -37.19
CA LEU A 78 3.92 20.04 -35.95
C LEU A 78 3.97 19.05 -34.79
N SER A 79 4.87 19.28 -33.83
CA SER A 79 4.97 18.44 -32.63
C SER A 79 3.82 18.71 -31.66
N GLY A 80 3.32 19.95 -31.56
CA GLY A 80 2.16 20.24 -30.73
C GLY A 80 1.48 21.56 -31.00
N LEU A 81 0.26 21.69 -30.47
CA LEU A 81 -0.60 22.85 -30.59
C LEU A 81 -1.28 23.10 -29.25
N SER A 82 -1.38 24.36 -28.81
CA SER A 82 -2.30 24.75 -27.76
C SER A 82 -3.18 25.92 -28.17
N VAL A 83 -4.43 25.89 -27.71
CA VAL A 83 -5.45 26.90 -27.98
C VAL A 83 -6.03 27.35 -26.65
N THR A 84 -6.06 28.67 -26.42
CA THR A 84 -6.62 29.26 -25.21
C THR A 84 -7.61 30.36 -25.56
N LEU A 85 -8.84 30.24 -25.05
CA LEU A 85 -9.87 31.26 -25.09
C LEU A 85 -10.01 31.88 -23.69
N LYS A 86 -9.68 33.16 -23.53
CA LYS A 86 -9.71 33.86 -22.24
C LYS A 86 -10.65 35.07 -22.29
N LYS A 87 -11.85 34.90 -21.74
CA LYS A 87 -12.85 35.96 -21.57
C LYS A 87 -13.53 35.82 -20.20
N PRO A 88 -13.02 36.48 -19.14
CA PRO A 88 -13.58 36.35 -17.79
C PRO A 88 -15.12 36.54 -17.78
N PRO A 89 -15.88 35.70 -17.07
CA PRO A 89 -15.44 34.65 -16.13
C PRO A 89 -15.15 33.28 -16.79
N ILE A 90 -15.06 33.19 -18.12
CA ILE A 90 -14.83 31.96 -18.87
C ILE A 90 -13.37 31.87 -19.35
N ILE A 91 -12.72 30.74 -19.09
CA ILE A 91 -11.40 30.40 -19.64
C ILE A 91 -11.49 28.97 -20.16
N LEU A 92 -11.16 28.77 -21.44
CA LEU A 92 -10.99 27.45 -22.04
C LEU A 92 -9.55 27.36 -22.53
N SER A 93 -8.84 26.29 -22.21
CA SER A 93 -7.49 26.03 -22.70
C SER A 93 -7.39 24.56 -23.06
N GLY A 94 -6.68 24.24 -24.12
CA GLY A 94 -6.35 22.86 -24.45
C GLY A 94 -5.07 22.79 -25.24
N GLY A 95 -4.30 21.74 -25.03
CA GLY A 95 -3.06 21.50 -25.75
C GLY A 95 -2.82 20.03 -26.01
N LEU A 96 -2.18 19.73 -27.13
CA LEU A 96 -1.67 18.41 -27.46
C LEU A 96 -0.22 18.55 -27.91
N TYR A 97 0.65 17.69 -27.42
CA TYR A 97 2.07 17.69 -27.72
C TYR A 97 2.61 16.26 -27.83
N LYS A 98 3.39 16.02 -28.87
CA LYS A 98 4.15 14.79 -29.12
C LYS A 98 5.61 15.19 -29.31
N LYS A 99 6.50 14.71 -28.45
CA LYS A 99 7.93 14.99 -28.57
C LYS A 99 8.51 14.39 -29.85
N PRO A 100 9.48 15.04 -30.52
CA PRO A 100 10.22 14.44 -31.62
C PRO A 100 10.84 13.11 -31.18
N ASN A 101 10.70 12.08 -32.03
CA ASN A 101 11.16 10.71 -31.78
C ASN A 101 10.41 9.91 -30.70
N GLU A 102 9.35 10.46 -30.10
CA GLU A 102 8.44 9.70 -29.26
C GLU A 102 7.16 9.31 -30.01
N VAL A 103 6.48 8.27 -29.51
CA VAL A 103 5.21 7.75 -30.04
C VAL A 103 4.00 8.16 -29.19
N LEU A 104 4.23 8.92 -28.12
CA LEU A 104 3.21 9.36 -27.16
C LEU A 104 2.73 10.78 -27.48
N TYR A 105 1.42 10.91 -27.65
CA TYR A 105 0.70 12.17 -27.65
C TYR A 105 0.23 12.47 -26.25
N ASN A 106 0.70 13.56 -25.67
CA ASN A 106 0.28 14.03 -24.37
C ASN A 106 -0.65 15.24 -24.55
N GLY A 107 -1.71 15.35 -23.74
CA GLY A 107 -2.66 16.44 -23.85
C GLY A 107 -3.18 16.95 -22.51
N GLU A 108 -3.63 18.20 -22.52
CA GLU A 108 -4.26 18.89 -21.40
C GLU A 108 -5.51 19.64 -21.88
N ILE A 109 -6.55 19.70 -21.06
CA ILE A 109 -7.73 20.55 -21.22
C ILE A 109 -8.03 21.24 -19.89
N ILE A 110 -8.26 22.54 -19.90
CA ILE A 110 -8.68 23.34 -18.74
C ILE A 110 -9.94 24.12 -19.12
N ILE A 111 -11.01 23.95 -18.35
CA ILE A 111 -12.28 24.67 -18.48
C ILE A 111 -12.56 25.36 -17.15
N LYS A 112 -12.57 26.69 -17.13
CA LYS A 112 -12.90 27.50 -15.95
C LYS A 112 -14.10 28.39 -16.23
N ILE A 113 -15.13 28.29 -15.41
CA ILE A 113 -16.35 29.09 -15.49
C ILE A 113 -16.68 29.59 -14.08
N SER A 114 -16.36 30.86 -13.79
CA SER A 114 -16.54 31.44 -12.45
C SER A 114 -15.78 30.64 -11.37
N LYS A 115 -16.50 29.96 -10.47
CA LYS A 115 -15.94 29.10 -9.40
C LYS A 115 -15.71 27.64 -9.83
N PHE A 116 -16.26 27.22 -10.97
CA PHE A 116 -16.08 25.87 -11.49
C PHE A 116 -14.80 25.78 -12.31
N SER A 117 -13.98 24.77 -12.06
CA SER A 117 -12.80 24.43 -12.85
C SER A 117 -12.78 22.93 -13.14
N LEU A 118 -12.54 22.57 -14.40
CA LEU A 118 -12.28 21.21 -14.84
C LEU A 118 -10.90 21.18 -15.51
N THR A 119 -10.01 20.34 -15.04
CA THR A 119 -8.71 20.08 -15.66
C THR A 119 -8.65 18.61 -16.06
N ALA A 120 -8.28 18.32 -17.30
CA ALA A 120 -8.04 16.96 -17.77
C ALA A 120 -6.61 16.86 -18.32
N LEU A 121 -5.89 15.82 -17.93
CA LEU A 121 -4.56 15.46 -18.40
C LEU A 121 -4.65 14.07 -19.01
N GLY A 122 -3.98 13.82 -20.13
CA GLY A 122 -4.01 12.50 -20.73
C GLY A 122 -2.83 12.25 -21.64
N SER A 123 -2.61 10.97 -21.95
CA SER A 123 -1.61 10.55 -22.90
C SER A 123 -2.12 9.36 -23.70
N TYR A 124 -1.80 9.32 -24.98
CA TYR A 124 -2.17 8.27 -25.91
C TYR A 124 -1.01 7.97 -26.85
N GLY A 125 -0.75 6.70 -27.12
CA GLY A 125 0.20 6.32 -28.16
C GLY A 125 0.21 4.83 -28.40
N LYS A 126 1.26 4.37 -29.08
CA LYS A 126 1.54 2.95 -29.29
C LYS A 126 2.83 2.56 -28.60
N MET A 127 2.87 1.36 -28.04
CA MET A 127 4.09 0.74 -27.51
C MET A 127 4.86 0.06 -28.64
N ASP A 128 6.11 -0.33 -28.38
CA ASP A 128 6.99 -0.98 -29.36
C ASP A 128 6.42 -2.30 -29.90
N ASN A 129 5.64 -3.00 -29.07
CA ASN A 129 4.93 -4.22 -29.46
C ASN A 129 3.67 -3.97 -30.33
N GLY A 130 3.33 -2.71 -30.61
CA GLY A 130 2.19 -2.29 -31.42
C GLY A 130 0.89 -2.04 -30.64
N ASP A 131 0.83 -2.39 -29.36
CA ASP A 131 -0.35 -2.20 -28.51
C ASP A 131 -0.58 -0.71 -28.20
N SER A 132 -1.85 -0.34 -28.02
CA SER A 132 -2.19 1.02 -27.61
C SER A 132 -1.95 1.24 -26.12
N THR A 133 -1.42 2.39 -25.76
CA THR A 133 -1.24 2.83 -24.37
C THR A 133 -1.99 4.14 -24.16
N PHE A 134 -2.73 4.24 -23.07
CA PHE A 134 -3.61 5.38 -22.80
C PHE A 134 -3.72 5.67 -21.30
N PHE A 135 -3.73 6.94 -20.91
CA PHE A 135 -4.27 7.34 -19.62
C PHE A 135 -5.05 8.64 -19.71
N LEU A 136 -5.97 8.82 -18.78
CA LEU A 136 -6.72 10.05 -18.55
C LEU A 136 -6.79 10.32 -17.05
N TYR A 137 -6.58 11.57 -16.66
CA TYR A 137 -6.79 12.09 -15.33
C TYR A 137 -7.65 13.34 -15.41
N LEU A 138 -8.65 13.43 -14.56
CA LEU A 138 -9.67 14.46 -14.56
C LEU A 138 -9.81 15.02 -13.15
N LEU A 139 -9.74 16.33 -13.03
CA LEU A 139 -9.88 17.09 -11.79
C LEU A 139 -11.04 18.06 -11.94
N ILE A 140 -11.98 18.02 -10.99
CA ILE A 140 -13.07 18.97 -10.84
C ILE A 140 -12.80 19.75 -9.55
N ASP A 141 -12.57 21.06 -9.66
CA ASP A 141 -12.51 21.99 -8.53
C ASP A 141 -13.81 22.83 -8.54
N TYR A 142 -14.71 22.48 -7.62
CA TYR A 142 -16.00 23.12 -7.43
C TYR A 142 -16.51 22.77 -6.03
N PRO A 143 -17.06 23.72 -5.24
CA PRO A 143 -17.64 23.42 -3.94
C PRO A 143 -18.85 22.49 -4.08
N ILE A 144 -18.63 21.18 -3.96
CA ILE A 144 -19.64 20.14 -4.15
C ILE A 144 -20.63 20.16 -2.98
N GLY A 145 -20.13 20.43 -1.77
CA GLY A 145 -20.92 20.49 -0.55
C GLY A 145 -20.36 19.58 0.55
N GLY A 146 -21.13 19.41 1.61
CA GLY A 146 -20.74 18.65 2.80
C GLY A 146 -21.15 19.35 4.08
N THR A 147 -20.68 18.84 5.21
CA THR A 147 -20.91 19.45 6.53
C THR A 147 -19.85 20.51 6.82
N SER A 148 -20.07 21.33 7.86
CA SER A 148 -19.09 22.35 8.27
C SER A 148 -17.75 21.77 8.74
N TYR A 149 -17.74 20.51 9.19
CA TYR A 149 -16.54 19.81 9.62
C TYR A 149 -15.90 18.94 8.52
N PHE A 150 -16.61 18.71 7.41
CA PHE A 150 -16.12 17.93 6.27
C PHE A 150 -16.78 18.44 4.97
N PHE A 151 -16.12 19.36 4.29
CA PHE A 151 -16.65 20.02 3.11
C PHE A 151 -15.84 19.65 1.87
N VAL A 152 -16.48 19.06 0.86
CA VAL A 152 -15.83 18.62 -0.38
C VAL A 152 -15.76 19.79 -1.36
N ASN A 153 -14.54 20.17 -1.72
CA ASN A 153 -14.21 21.26 -2.65
C ASN A 153 -13.81 20.77 -4.05
N GLY A 154 -13.59 19.47 -4.23
CA GLY A 154 -13.24 18.93 -5.52
C GLY A 154 -13.06 17.43 -5.52
N LEU A 155 -13.06 16.87 -6.73
CA LEU A 155 -12.89 15.44 -7.00
C LEU A 155 -11.86 15.25 -8.10
N ALA A 156 -11.14 14.14 -8.03
CA ALA A 156 -10.25 13.70 -9.08
C ALA A 156 -10.57 12.25 -9.47
N LEU A 157 -10.43 11.92 -10.75
CA LEU A 157 -10.61 10.57 -11.28
C LEU A 157 -9.53 10.32 -12.33
N GLY A 158 -8.91 9.15 -12.31
CA GLY A 158 -7.93 8.76 -13.31
C GLY A 158 -8.04 7.30 -13.68
N PHE A 159 -7.59 6.96 -14.88
CA PHE A 159 -7.37 5.57 -15.25
C PHE A 159 -6.29 5.47 -16.33
N GLY A 160 -5.64 4.31 -16.38
CA GLY A 160 -4.62 3.97 -17.37
C GLY A 160 -4.78 2.56 -17.89
N VAL A 161 -4.49 2.40 -19.17
CA VAL A 161 -4.48 1.14 -19.92
C VAL A 161 -3.11 0.97 -20.56
N ASN A 162 -2.45 -0.15 -20.26
CA ASN A 162 -1.05 -0.38 -20.58
C ASN A 162 -0.16 0.77 -20.04
N ARG A 163 -0.38 1.12 -18.77
CA ARG A 163 0.27 2.23 -18.07
C ARG A 163 0.53 1.84 -16.62
N ARG A 164 1.69 2.24 -16.12
CA ARG A 164 2.10 2.05 -14.73
C ARG A 164 2.43 3.38 -14.08
N LEU A 165 2.17 3.48 -12.78
CA LEU A 165 2.49 4.64 -11.97
C LEU A 165 3.84 4.40 -11.27
N ARG A 166 4.78 5.35 -11.43
CA ARG A 166 5.95 5.41 -10.55
C ARG A 166 5.52 6.10 -9.27
N MET A 167 5.52 5.37 -8.16
CA MET A 167 5.18 5.98 -6.86
C MET A 167 6.26 6.99 -6.45
N PRO A 168 5.88 8.20 -6.01
CA PRO A 168 6.82 9.18 -5.48
C PRO A 168 7.35 8.74 -4.13
N ALA A 169 8.59 9.13 -3.80
CA ALA A 169 9.02 9.06 -2.42
C ALA A 169 8.16 10.00 -1.56
N LEU A 170 8.08 9.76 -0.25
CA LEU A 170 7.27 10.54 0.68
C LEU A 170 7.47 12.06 0.57
N LYS A 171 8.72 12.53 0.39
CA LYS A 171 9.05 13.95 0.21
C LYS A 171 8.66 14.52 -1.16
N GLU A 172 8.45 13.65 -2.15
CA GLU A 172 8.09 13.99 -3.53
C GLU A 172 6.56 13.96 -3.76
N VAL A 173 5.75 13.54 -2.78
CA VAL A 173 4.29 13.43 -2.91
C VAL A 173 3.64 14.74 -3.37
N ARG A 174 4.10 15.89 -2.85
CA ARG A 174 3.61 17.22 -3.25
C ARG A 174 3.99 17.57 -4.69
N ALA A 175 5.13 17.06 -5.17
CA ALA A 175 5.61 17.25 -6.54
C ALA A 175 4.98 16.25 -7.54
N PHE A 176 4.38 15.16 -7.06
CA PHE A 176 3.73 14.17 -7.90
C PHE A 176 2.68 14.83 -8.81
N PRO A 177 2.68 14.59 -10.15
CA PRO A 177 1.85 15.35 -11.09
C PRO A 177 0.36 15.34 -10.76
N LEU A 178 -0.19 14.19 -10.34
CA LEU A 178 -1.61 14.06 -10.03
C LEU A 178 -2.01 14.81 -8.75
N VAL A 179 -1.08 15.00 -7.80
CA VAL A 179 -1.29 15.76 -6.55
C VAL A 179 -1.05 17.24 -6.80
N SER A 180 0.08 17.60 -7.40
CA SER A 180 0.45 18.99 -7.69
C SER A 180 -0.54 19.70 -8.62
N ALA A 181 -1.18 18.96 -9.55
CA ALA A 181 -2.28 19.45 -10.37
C ALA A 181 -3.46 19.99 -9.54
N VAL A 182 -3.77 19.37 -8.39
CA VAL A 182 -4.88 19.75 -7.52
C VAL A 182 -4.55 20.89 -6.60
N LEU A 183 -3.29 20.93 -6.14
CA LEU A 183 -2.79 22.01 -5.29
C LEU A 183 -2.67 23.34 -6.06
N GLY A 184 -2.57 23.28 -7.40
CA GLY A 184 -2.36 24.47 -8.24
C GLY A 184 -0.96 25.06 -8.08
N GLU A 185 -0.05 24.28 -7.50
CA GLU A 185 1.32 24.66 -7.15
C GLU A 185 2.34 24.15 -8.17
N ASN A 186 1.94 23.31 -9.11
CA ASN A 186 2.82 22.92 -10.18
C ASN A 186 3.10 24.16 -11.05
N PRO A 187 4.33 24.73 -11.01
CA PRO A 187 4.65 25.90 -11.83
C PRO A 187 4.50 25.59 -13.33
N ASN A 188 4.48 24.29 -13.68
CA ASN A 188 4.30 23.76 -15.02
C ASN A 188 2.86 23.43 -15.43
N LEU A 189 1.88 23.35 -14.51
CA LEU A 189 0.44 23.21 -14.82
C LEU A 189 -0.34 24.50 -14.54
N THR A 190 0.30 25.65 -14.79
CA THR A 190 -0.38 26.95 -14.76
C THR A 190 -0.76 27.38 -16.17
N THR A 191 -1.72 28.30 -16.31
CA THR A 191 -2.05 28.94 -17.61
C THR A 191 -0.86 29.69 -18.28
N LYS A 192 0.31 29.73 -17.64
CA LYS A 192 1.52 30.40 -18.11
C LYS A 192 2.61 29.45 -18.60
N THR A 193 2.54 28.16 -18.26
CA THR A 193 3.49 27.17 -18.76
C THR A 193 3.03 26.58 -20.06
N SER A 194 3.99 26.20 -20.91
CA SER A 194 3.64 25.48 -22.12
C SER A 194 3.12 24.08 -21.76
N PRO A 195 2.00 23.61 -22.33
CA PRO A 195 1.53 22.24 -22.15
C PRO A 195 2.62 21.21 -22.44
N ALA A 196 3.53 21.47 -23.38
CA ALA A 196 4.69 20.61 -23.64
C ALA A 196 5.57 20.35 -22.40
N GLN A 197 5.85 21.36 -21.57
CA GLN A 197 6.64 21.22 -20.34
C GLN A 197 5.88 20.49 -19.23
N ALA A 198 4.58 20.75 -19.11
CA ALA A 198 3.72 20.06 -18.16
C ALA A 198 3.65 18.55 -18.44
N LEU A 199 3.70 18.21 -19.73
CA LEU A 199 3.51 16.86 -20.25
C LEU A 199 4.79 16.02 -20.35
N ASP A 200 5.96 16.66 -20.52
CA ASP A 200 7.27 15.99 -20.42
C ASP A 200 7.46 15.43 -18.99
N GLN A 201 7.12 16.23 -17.97
CA GLN A 201 7.17 15.79 -16.57
C GLN A 201 6.23 14.63 -16.25
N LEU A 202 5.07 14.53 -16.91
CA LEU A 202 4.12 13.43 -16.70
C LEU A 202 4.68 12.07 -17.15
N SER A 203 5.56 12.06 -18.16
CA SER A 203 6.09 10.82 -18.75
C SER A 203 7.07 10.10 -17.81
N ASP A 204 7.74 10.83 -16.91
CA ASP A 204 8.64 10.25 -15.89
C ASP A 204 7.89 9.51 -14.77
N TRP A 205 6.62 9.89 -14.55
CA TRP A 205 5.78 9.39 -13.46
C TRP A 205 4.73 8.38 -13.94
N ILE A 206 4.25 8.50 -15.18
CA ILE A 206 3.20 7.66 -15.75
C ILE A 206 3.65 7.13 -17.10
N TYR A 207 4.27 5.96 -17.11
CA TYR A 207 4.94 5.41 -18.29
C TYR A 207 4.18 4.22 -18.89
N PRO A 208 4.31 3.97 -20.21
CA PRO A 208 3.75 2.79 -20.85
C PRO A 208 4.30 1.49 -20.25
N SER A 209 3.42 0.55 -19.91
CA SER A 209 3.80 -0.79 -19.43
C SER A 209 2.73 -1.79 -19.86
N ALA A 210 3.10 -2.76 -20.69
CA ALA A 210 2.15 -3.71 -21.28
C ALA A 210 1.56 -4.63 -20.20
N GLY A 211 0.23 -4.74 -20.17
CA GLY A 211 -0.48 -5.57 -19.20
C GLY A 211 -0.69 -4.93 -17.82
N ASP A 212 -0.23 -3.69 -17.61
CA ASP A 212 -0.52 -2.92 -16.39
C ASP A 212 -1.65 -1.92 -16.62
N TYR A 213 -2.53 -1.82 -15.63
CA TYR A 213 -3.69 -0.96 -15.61
C TYR A 213 -3.76 -0.25 -14.27
N PHE A 214 -4.34 0.95 -14.24
CA PHE A 214 -4.63 1.60 -12.97
C PHE A 214 -5.96 2.35 -13.01
N VAL A 215 -6.57 2.52 -11.85
CA VAL A 215 -7.69 3.43 -11.61
C VAL A 215 -7.39 4.26 -10.37
N SER A 216 -7.65 5.55 -10.44
CA SER A 216 -7.43 6.49 -9.34
C SER A 216 -8.70 7.29 -9.05
N ALA A 217 -8.93 7.57 -7.77
CA ALA A 217 -10.00 8.44 -7.29
C ALA A 217 -9.46 9.33 -6.18
N GLY A 218 -9.67 10.63 -6.28
CA GLY A 218 -9.19 11.60 -5.31
C GLY A 218 -10.25 12.61 -4.89
N MET A 219 -10.01 13.25 -3.75
CA MET A 219 -10.94 14.19 -3.16
C MET A 219 -10.18 15.32 -2.47
N LYS A 220 -10.64 16.55 -2.70
CA LYS A 220 -10.19 17.77 -2.04
C LYS A 220 -11.21 18.16 -0.98
N VAL A 221 -10.82 18.16 0.29
CA VAL A 221 -11.69 18.39 1.44
C VAL A 221 -11.16 19.54 2.29
N LEU A 222 -12.07 20.37 2.78
CA LEU A 222 -11.82 21.32 3.87
C LEU A 222 -12.49 20.78 5.13
N SER A 223 -11.69 20.34 6.10
CA SER A 223 -12.15 19.80 7.38
C SER A 223 -12.09 20.87 8.48
N PHE A 224 -13.18 21.02 9.23
CA PHE A 224 -13.36 22.02 10.30
C PHE A 224 -13.07 23.48 9.92
N GLY A 225 -12.96 23.80 8.61
CA GLY A 225 -12.52 25.10 8.13
C GLY A 225 -11.03 25.43 8.37
N ILE A 226 -10.24 24.46 8.84
CA ILE A 226 -8.83 24.64 9.22
C ILE A 226 -7.90 23.77 8.37
N LEU A 227 -8.30 22.52 8.10
CA LEU A 227 -7.48 21.54 7.41
C LEU A 227 -7.89 21.43 5.94
N GLU A 228 -7.00 21.81 5.03
CA GLU A 228 -7.18 21.59 3.60
C GLU A 228 -6.42 20.33 3.19
N THR A 229 -7.16 19.29 2.83
CA THR A 229 -6.61 17.97 2.51
C THR A 229 -6.94 17.59 1.08
N PHE A 230 -5.95 17.10 0.35
CA PHE A 230 -6.16 16.35 -0.89
C PHE A 230 -5.65 14.93 -0.69
N VAL A 231 -6.45 13.93 -1.02
CA VAL A 231 -6.06 12.51 -1.04
C VAL A 231 -6.41 11.90 -2.39
N LEU A 232 -5.59 10.98 -2.86
CA LEU A 232 -5.70 10.25 -4.12
C LEU A 232 -5.45 8.77 -3.86
N LEU A 233 -6.51 7.97 -3.93
CA LEU A 233 -6.44 6.51 -3.92
C LEU A 233 -6.16 6.04 -5.35
N SER A 234 -5.18 5.17 -5.54
CA SER A 234 -4.86 4.51 -6.80
C SER A 234 -4.78 3.01 -6.61
N VAL A 235 -5.35 2.27 -7.55
CA VAL A 235 -5.29 0.80 -7.60
C VAL A 235 -4.65 0.43 -8.93
N GLU A 236 -3.45 -0.12 -8.87
CA GLU A 236 -2.75 -0.73 -10.00
C GLU A 236 -3.06 -2.23 -10.02
N PHE A 237 -3.35 -2.79 -11.19
CA PHE A 237 -3.68 -4.20 -11.38
C PHE A 237 -3.28 -4.66 -12.79
N GLY A 238 -3.27 -5.98 -13.03
CA GLY A 238 -2.80 -6.56 -14.28
C GLY A 238 -1.67 -7.53 -14.01
N ASN A 239 -0.42 -7.14 -14.28
CA ASN A 239 0.74 -7.96 -13.92
C ASN A 239 1.08 -7.90 -12.42
N HIS A 240 0.75 -6.79 -11.75
CA HIS A 240 1.05 -6.56 -10.34
C HIS A 240 -0.10 -5.83 -9.66
N LEU A 241 -0.60 -6.34 -8.53
CA LEU A 241 -1.64 -5.66 -7.73
C LEU A 241 -0.99 -4.74 -6.69
N ARG A 242 -1.32 -3.45 -6.71
CA ARG A 242 -0.89 -2.49 -5.68
C ARG A 242 -1.98 -1.48 -5.39
N ILE A 243 -2.23 -1.19 -4.11
CA ILE A 243 -3.13 -0.12 -3.69
C ILE A 243 -2.31 0.96 -3.01
N SER A 244 -2.39 2.20 -3.50
CA SER A 244 -1.70 3.34 -2.91
C SER A 244 -2.66 4.48 -2.59
N LEU A 245 -2.39 5.20 -1.50
CA LEU A 245 -3.09 6.40 -1.11
C LEU A 245 -2.06 7.51 -0.91
N LEU A 246 -2.07 8.50 -1.80
CA LEU A 246 -1.17 9.64 -1.73
C LEU A 246 -1.96 10.88 -1.31
N GLY A 247 -1.37 11.77 -0.53
CA GLY A 247 -2.07 12.98 -0.15
C GLY A 247 -1.22 14.04 0.49
N THR A 248 -1.81 15.21 0.60
CA THR A 248 -1.25 16.34 1.33
C THR A 248 -2.33 16.95 2.21
N SER A 249 -1.98 17.34 3.42
CA SER A 249 -2.87 18.06 4.33
C SER A 249 -2.18 19.31 4.86
N THR A 250 -2.78 20.46 4.66
CA THR A 250 -2.28 21.74 5.16
C THR A 250 -3.17 22.30 6.26
N ALA A 251 -2.56 22.95 7.24
CA ALA A 251 -3.23 23.62 8.33
C ALA A 251 -2.61 25.00 8.52
N SER A 252 -3.44 26.04 8.64
CA SER A 252 -2.98 27.38 9.03
C SER A 252 -3.73 27.87 10.27
N ILE A 253 -3.00 28.49 11.19
CA ILE A 253 -3.56 29.08 12.41
C ILE A 253 -3.13 30.56 12.48
N PRO A 254 -4.06 31.53 12.43
CA PRO A 254 -5.50 31.39 12.17
C PRO A 254 -5.82 30.80 10.77
N PRO A 255 -7.00 30.18 10.57
CA PRO A 255 -7.43 29.73 9.25
C PRO A 255 -7.79 30.91 8.34
N LYS A 256 -7.58 30.76 7.03
CA LYS A 256 -8.05 31.69 5.97
C LYS A 256 -7.64 33.15 6.20
N LEU A 257 -6.34 33.40 6.35
CA LEU A 257 -5.80 34.75 6.45
C LEU A 257 -5.95 35.48 5.12
N ASN A 258 -6.55 36.68 5.14
CA ASN A 258 -6.64 37.58 4.01
C ASN A 258 -5.52 38.65 4.10
N GLY A 259 -4.87 38.95 2.99
CA GLY A 259 -3.79 39.95 2.93
C GLY A 259 -2.42 39.38 3.32
N ASN A 260 -1.44 40.26 3.55
CA ASN A 260 -0.03 39.89 3.81
C ASN A 260 0.22 39.48 5.29
N VAL A 261 -0.80 39.01 6.00
CA VAL A 261 -0.70 38.61 7.41
C VAL A 261 -0.18 37.19 7.48
N MET A 262 0.94 36.99 8.16
CA MET A 262 1.57 35.69 8.31
C MET A 262 0.84 34.85 9.36
N PRO A 263 0.57 33.54 9.10
CA PRO A 263 0.01 32.68 10.13
C PRO A 263 0.99 32.48 11.28
N ILE A 264 0.44 32.25 12.47
CA ILE A 264 1.20 31.93 13.69
C ILE A 264 1.73 30.50 13.61
N ALA A 265 1.00 29.60 12.97
CA ALA A 265 1.49 28.26 12.67
C ALA A 265 1.00 27.83 11.30
N TYR A 266 1.88 27.19 10.55
CA TYR A 266 1.57 26.54 9.29
C TYR A 266 2.16 25.14 9.32
N ALA A 267 1.35 24.13 9.04
CA ALA A 267 1.81 22.75 8.93
C ALA A 267 1.35 22.20 7.59
N CYS A 268 2.27 21.64 6.83
CA CYS A 268 1.98 20.94 5.59
C CYS A 268 2.52 19.53 5.72
N LEU A 269 1.62 18.55 5.71
CA LEU A 269 1.90 17.13 5.86
C LEU A 269 1.75 16.44 4.50
N ALA A 270 2.78 15.74 4.05
CA ALA A 270 2.70 14.73 2.98
C ALA A 270 2.33 13.37 3.58
N LEU A 271 1.51 12.61 2.88
CA LEU A 271 0.97 11.31 3.29
C LEU A 271 1.11 10.30 2.17
N GLU A 272 1.53 9.10 2.52
CA GLU A 272 1.65 7.94 1.64
C GLU A 272 1.16 6.70 2.38
N ALA A 273 0.26 5.93 1.78
CA ALA A 273 -0.02 4.57 2.23
C ALA A 273 0.06 3.60 1.06
N ILE A 274 0.70 2.46 1.26
CA ILE A 274 0.88 1.41 0.26
C ILE A 274 0.41 0.09 0.87
N PHE A 275 -0.37 -0.65 0.10
CA PHE A 275 -0.65 -2.06 0.31
C PHE A 275 -0.22 -2.84 -0.92
N ASP A 276 0.78 -3.70 -0.73
CA ASP A 276 1.38 -4.52 -1.77
C ASP A 276 1.28 -6.01 -1.39
N PRO A 277 0.29 -6.75 -1.95
CA PRO A 277 0.10 -8.16 -1.69
C PRO A 277 1.25 -9.08 -2.09
N GLU A 278 1.99 -8.72 -3.14
CA GLU A 278 3.01 -9.57 -3.72
C GLU A 278 4.29 -9.53 -2.89
N GLU A 279 4.72 -8.32 -2.54
CA GLU A 279 5.82 -8.05 -1.60
C GLU A 279 5.43 -8.37 -0.15
N GLY A 280 4.14 -8.24 0.17
CA GLY A 280 3.56 -8.50 1.48
C GLY A 280 3.85 -7.41 2.50
N GLU A 281 3.63 -6.17 2.10
CA GLU A 281 3.86 -4.99 2.93
C GLU A 281 2.61 -4.09 3.02
N ILE A 282 2.43 -3.52 4.21
CA ILE A 282 1.52 -2.40 4.47
C ILE A 282 2.38 -1.27 5.02
N LEU A 283 2.45 -0.15 4.30
CA LEU A 283 3.19 1.03 4.71
C LEU A 283 2.22 2.19 4.84
N ILE A 284 2.29 2.95 5.93
CA ILE A 284 1.56 4.20 6.13
C ILE A 284 2.56 5.20 6.68
N LEU A 285 2.98 6.15 5.86
CA LEU A 285 4.02 7.12 6.14
C LEU A 285 3.47 8.54 6.03
N GLY A 286 4.01 9.43 6.84
CA GLY A 286 3.73 10.87 6.73
C GLY A 286 4.95 11.69 7.10
N CYS A 287 5.15 12.84 6.45
CA CYS A 287 6.20 13.79 6.83
C CYS A 287 5.76 15.25 6.68
N LEU A 288 6.24 16.10 7.58
CA LEU A 288 6.11 17.55 7.45
C LEU A 288 7.03 18.04 6.33
N THR A 289 6.50 18.91 5.47
CA THR A 289 7.27 19.56 4.41
C THR A 289 8.02 20.78 4.95
N GLU A 290 9.03 21.26 4.21
CA GLU A 290 9.85 22.41 4.57
C GLU A 290 9.07 23.73 4.72
N GLU A 291 7.84 23.77 4.19
CA GLU A 291 6.93 24.91 4.34
C GLU A 291 6.36 25.04 5.76
N SER A 292 6.45 23.98 6.57
CA SER A 292 5.89 23.95 7.92
C SER A 292 6.72 24.82 8.87
N PHE A 293 6.06 25.72 9.59
CA PHE A 293 6.71 26.63 10.53
C PHE A 293 5.84 27.00 11.73
N LEU A 294 6.48 27.46 12.81
CA LEU A 294 5.83 27.87 14.05
C LEU A 294 6.33 29.23 14.51
N LEU A 295 5.42 30.18 14.75
CA LEU A 295 5.62 31.59 15.13
C LEU A 295 6.33 32.46 14.06
N ASP A 296 7.39 31.94 13.44
CA ASP A 296 8.23 32.63 12.45
C ASP A 296 8.60 31.65 11.32
N ARG A 297 8.75 32.13 10.07
CA ARG A 297 9.17 31.31 8.93
C ARG A 297 10.58 30.74 9.08
N ARG A 298 11.39 31.35 9.95
CA ARG A 298 12.73 30.89 10.32
C ARG A 298 12.70 29.76 11.35
N CYS A 299 11.55 29.44 11.92
CA CYS A 299 11.31 28.35 12.85
C CYS A 299 10.66 27.19 12.09
N HIS A 300 11.48 26.40 11.40
CA HIS A 300 11.02 25.28 10.59
C HIS A 300 10.62 24.10 11.47
N LEU A 301 9.47 23.50 11.15
CA LEU A 301 9.00 22.27 11.75
C LEU A 301 9.49 21.08 10.92
N THR A 302 9.94 20.04 11.61
CA THR A 302 10.37 18.76 11.03
C THR A 302 9.64 17.63 11.73
N GLY A 303 9.47 16.50 11.05
CA GLY A 303 8.88 15.33 11.65
C GLY A 303 8.21 14.40 10.65
N GLY A 304 8.47 13.11 10.79
CA GLY A 304 7.74 12.06 10.11
C GLY A 304 7.05 11.10 11.08
N PHE A 305 6.16 10.28 10.57
CA PHE A 305 5.63 9.12 11.28
C PHE A 305 5.48 7.95 10.31
N GLY A 306 5.48 6.74 10.87
CA GLY A 306 5.35 5.52 10.09
C GLY A 306 4.61 4.43 10.86
N PHE A 307 3.73 3.74 10.16
CA PHE A 307 3.17 2.45 10.54
C PHE A 307 3.45 1.47 9.40
N CYS A 308 4.30 0.49 9.65
CA CYS A 308 4.75 -0.48 8.65
C CYS A 308 4.50 -1.90 9.17
N VAL A 309 4.04 -2.79 8.31
CA VAL A 309 3.86 -4.22 8.61
C VAL A 309 4.35 -5.02 7.41
N TRP A 310 5.24 -5.96 7.65
CA TRP A 310 5.68 -6.94 6.65
C TRP A 310 5.10 -8.30 7.03
N TYR A 311 4.29 -8.90 6.16
CA TYR A 311 3.63 -10.18 6.41
C TYR A 311 4.03 -11.27 5.42
N LYS A 312 4.82 -10.94 4.41
CA LYS A 312 5.46 -11.87 3.45
C LYS A 312 6.89 -11.38 3.14
N GLY A 313 7.67 -12.20 2.43
CA GLY A 313 9.03 -11.85 2.03
C GLY A 313 10.05 -12.01 3.15
N GLN A 314 11.21 -11.37 3.00
CA GLN A 314 12.35 -11.55 3.91
C GLN A 314 12.16 -10.95 5.31
N TYR A 315 11.15 -10.09 5.50
CA TYR A 315 10.87 -9.41 6.76
C TYR A 315 9.50 -9.81 7.34
N ALA A 316 8.92 -10.92 6.88
CA ALA A 316 7.59 -11.35 7.30
C ALA A 316 7.49 -11.54 8.84
N GLY A 317 6.48 -10.93 9.46
CA GLY A 317 6.29 -10.89 10.91
C GLY A 317 6.92 -9.67 11.60
N ASP A 318 7.63 -8.81 10.87
CA ASP A 318 8.16 -7.55 11.39
C ASP A 318 7.12 -6.42 11.28
N PHE A 319 7.24 -5.42 12.15
CA PHE A 319 6.46 -4.20 12.10
C PHE A 319 7.24 -3.01 12.66
N LEU A 320 6.84 -1.81 12.26
CA LEU A 320 7.35 -0.57 12.81
C LEU A 320 6.22 0.39 13.11
N VAL A 321 6.18 0.92 14.33
CA VAL A 321 5.38 2.10 14.67
C VAL A 321 6.31 3.18 15.17
N THR A 322 6.40 4.30 14.45
CA THR A 322 7.36 5.36 14.76
C THR A 322 6.79 6.75 14.56
N ILE A 323 7.26 7.66 15.41
CA ILE A 323 7.11 9.11 15.29
C ILE A 323 8.52 9.69 15.38
N GLY A 324 8.98 10.35 14.33
CA GLY A 324 10.33 10.89 14.27
C GLY A 324 11.40 9.86 13.89
N GLY A 325 11.03 8.70 13.33
CA GLY A 325 12.00 7.71 12.83
C GLY A 325 12.72 6.88 13.91
N CYS A 326 13.69 6.10 13.45
CA CYS A 326 14.54 5.24 14.29
C CYS A 326 15.97 5.81 14.33
N HIS A 327 16.25 6.71 15.28
CA HIS A 327 17.54 7.42 15.34
C HIS A 327 18.44 7.01 16.51
N HIS A 328 18.16 5.89 17.17
CA HIS A 328 18.96 5.47 18.30
C HIS A 328 20.42 5.18 17.89
N PRO A 329 21.45 5.78 18.52
CA PRO A 329 22.84 5.73 18.04
C PRO A 329 23.41 4.33 17.86
N LYS A 330 23.00 3.39 18.72
CA LYS A 330 23.46 2.00 18.69
C LYS A 330 22.63 1.12 17.72
N PHE A 331 21.48 1.61 17.24
CA PHE A 331 20.49 0.83 16.47
C PHE A 331 20.78 0.89 14.98
N ARG A 332 20.84 -0.27 14.33
CA ARG A 332 21.10 -0.38 12.90
C ARG A 332 19.77 -0.47 12.15
N ASN A 333 19.37 0.63 11.51
CA ASN A 333 18.25 0.59 10.58
C ASN A 333 18.67 -0.08 9.26
N VAL A 334 18.12 -1.27 8.97
CA VAL A 334 18.44 -2.03 7.74
C VAL A 334 17.38 -1.85 6.65
N HIS A 335 16.10 -1.86 7.00
CA HIS A 335 15.00 -1.86 6.03
C HIS A 335 13.82 -0.94 6.41
N TYR A 336 13.86 -0.29 7.58
CA TYR A 336 12.82 0.65 7.96
C TYR A 336 12.96 1.96 7.17
N PRO A 337 11.85 2.59 6.78
CA PRO A 337 11.90 3.85 6.05
C PRO A 337 12.65 4.93 6.83
N GLU A 338 13.43 5.73 6.12
CA GLU A 338 14.09 6.90 6.69
C GLU A 338 13.05 8.02 6.87
N LEU A 339 12.79 8.37 8.13
CA LEU A 339 11.86 9.43 8.51
C LEU A 339 12.61 10.50 9.30
N ASP A 340 12.24 11.76 9.09
CA ASP A 340 12.85 12.88 9.81
C ASP A 340 12.36 12.91 11.27
N ALA A 341 13.27 13.17 12.22
CA ALA A 341 12.94 13.40 13.62
C ALA A 341 11.89 14.51 13.79
N VAL A 342 10.99 14.36 14.76
CA VAL A 342 10.04 15.42 15.10
C VAL A 342 10.80 16.52 15.81
N GLY A 343 10.71 17.75 15.33
CA GLY A 343 11.54 18.81 15.87
C GLY A 343 11.29 20.20 15.34
N ILE A 344 11.98 21.14 15.96
CA ILE A 344 12.05 22.55 15.58
C ILE A 344 13.50 22.91 15.23
N ASN A 345 13.66 23.71 14.19
CA ASN A 345 14.91 24.37 13.86
C ASN A 345 14.64 25.87 13.69
N TRP A 346 15.06 26.66 14.68
CA TRP A 346 14.75 28.08 14.77
C TRP A 346 16.00 28.95 14.79
N GLN A 347 16.17 29.74 13.74
CA GLN A 347 17.13 30.85 13.73
C GLN A 347 16.45 32.11 14.30
N LEU A 348 16.67 32.41 15.58
CA LEU A 348 16.03 33.54 16.25
C LEU A 348 16.56 34.87 15.71
N ASP A 349 17.88 34.98 15.53
CA ASP A 349 18.57 36.12 14.92
C ASP A 349 19.89 35.68 14.24
N SER A 350 20.78 36.60 13.84
CA SER A 350 22.05 36.26 13.17
C SER A 350 23.06 35.54 14.08
N HIS A 351 22.83 35.47 15.38
CA HIS A 351 23.75 34.95 16.38
C HIS A 351 23.20 33.75 17.14
N LEU A 352 21.88 33.69 17.37
CA LEU A 352 21.23 32.68 18.21
C LEU A 352 20.41 31.68 17.38
N LYS A 353 20.72 30.40 17.56
CA LYS A 353 20.02 29.27 16.95
C LYS A 353 19.54 28.31 18.04
N LEU A 354 18.33 27.80 17.87
CA LEU A 354 17.71 26.79 18.72
C LEU A 354 17.25 25.62 17.85
N LYS A 355 17.73 24.41 18.17
CA LYS A 355 17.34 23.17 17.52
C LYS A 355 16.88 22.19 18.60
N GLY A 356 15.73 21.56 18.38
CA GLY A 356 15.23 20.49 19.23
C GLY A 356 14.65 19.39 18.37
N THR A 357 15.06 18.15 18.60
CA THR A 357 14.57 16.97 17.87
C THR A 357 14.20 15.87 18.85
N GLY A 358 13.27 15.02 18.46
CA GLY A 358 12.88 13.84 19.22
C GLY A 358 12.30 12.76 18.32
N TYR A 359 12.38 11.53 18.82
CA TYR A 359 11.88 10.36 18.12
C TYR A 359 11.36 9.32 19.10
N PHE A 360 10.49 8.46 18.58
CA PHE A 360 9.93 7.29 19.22
C PHE A 360 9.77 6.19 18.17
N ALA A 361 10.17 4.97 18.50
CA ALA A 361 10.00 3.81 17.64
C ALA A 361 9.66 2.57 18.45
N LEU A 362 8.75 1.77 17.92
CA LEU A 362 8.25 0.52 18.48
C LEU A 362 8.37 -0.57 17.42
N THR A 363 9.04 -1.66 17.79
CA THR A 363 9.36 -2.81 16.93
C THR A 363 9.04 -4.11 17.67
N PRO A 364 9.01 -5.28 17.01
CA PRO A 364 8.84 -6.57 17.69
C PRO A 364 9.87 -6.86 18.78
N SER A 365 11.06 -6.26 18.72
CA SER A 365 12.17 -6.53 19.66
C SER A 365 12.31 -5.47 20.76
N CYS A 366 11.97 -4.22 20.47
CA CYS A 366 12.25 -3.10 21.38
C CYS A 366 11.39 -1.85 21.18
N ILE A 367 11.40 -1.03 22.22
CA ILE A 367 10.97 0.37 22.22
C ILE A 367 12.21 1.25 22.28
N MET A 368 12.23 2.29 21.45
CA MET A 368 13.25 3.32 21.44
C MET A 368 12.59 4.69 21.56
N ALA A 369 13.21 5.59 22.31
CA ALA A 369 12.83 6.99 22.34
C ALA A 369 14.06 7.85 22.58
N GLY A 370 14.09 9.05 22.03
CA GLY A 370 15.17 9.96 22.31
C GLY A 370 14.81 11.40 21.99
N ALA A 371 15.61 12.32 22.52
CA ALA A 371 15.49 13.73 22.28
C ALA A 371 16.86 14.39 22.33
N ASP A 372 17.08 15.37 21.44
CA ASP A 372 18.29 16.18 21.40
C ASP A 372 17.87 17.65 21.36
N VAL A 373 18.51 18.47 22.18
CA VAL A 373 18.33 19.92 22.22
C VAL A 373 19.69 20.58 22.10
N GLU A 374 19.79 21.55 21.21
CA GLU A 374 20.97 22.37 20.98
C GLU A 374 20.56 23.85 20.93
N ILE A 375 21.18 24.65 21.78
CA ILE A 375 21.11 26.11 21.73
C ILE A 375 22.53 26.60 21.46
N SER A 376 22.71 27.33 20.37
CA SER A 376 24.02 27.88 19.98
C SER A 376 23.97 29.38 19.78
N TYR A 377 24.96 30.08 20.32
CA TYR A 377 25.14 31.51 20.21
C TYR A 377 26.52 31.81 19.61
N ILE A 378 26.58 32.57 18.53
CA ILE A 378 27.81 32.96 17.84
C ILE A 378 27.78 34.46 17.57
N ALA A 379 28.68 35.22 18.20
CA ALA A 379 28.82 36.66 17.98
C ALA A 379 30.30 37.02 17.82
N GLY A 380 30.74 37.14 16.56
CA GLY A 380 32.15 37.39 16.24
C GLY A 380 33.06 36.27 16.76
N ASP A 381 33.97 36.63 17.68
CA ASP A 381 34.92 35.69 18.29
C ASP A 381 34.35 34.92 19.50
N LEU A 382 33.15 35.26 19.96
CA LEU A 382 32.44 34.59 21.06
C LEU A 382 31.52 33.49 20.53
N LYS A 383 31.62 32.29 21.11
CA LYS A 383 30.68 31.19 20.90
C LYS A 383 30.23 30.63 22.24
N ALA A 384 28.94 30.35 22.39
CA ALA A 384 28.40 29.63 23.54
C ALA A 384 27.40 28.57 23.07
N TRP A 385 27.32 27.46 23.78
CA TRP A 385 26.40 26.37 23.44
C TRP A 385 25.86 25.69 24.70
N LEU A 386 24.63 25.24 24.61
CA LEU A 386 23.98 24.32 25.55
C LEU A 386 23.45 23.14 24.74
N THR A 387 23.82 21.94 25.14
CA THR A 387 23.36 20.69 24.55
C THR A 387 22.72 19.83 25.62
N GLY A 388 21.61 19.17 25.28
CA GLY A 388 20.95 18.19 26.12
C GLY A 388 20.55 17.00 25.26
N THR A 389 20.85 15.79 25.71
CA THR A 389 20.56 14.55 24.99
C THR A 389 19.83 13.58 25.89
N LEU A 390 18.93 12.80 25.30
CA LEU A 390 18.19 11.73 25.94
C LEU A 390 18.11 10.57 24.95
N SER A 391 18.55 9.38 25.37
CA SER A 391 18.39 8.14 24.62
C SER A 391 17.83 7.08 25.55
N ILE A 392 16.75 6.45 25.12
CA ILE A 392 16.03 5.40 25.83
C ILE A 392 15.93 4.20 24.89
N PHE A 393 16.32 3.06 25.41
CA PHE A 393 16.17 1.77 24.77
C PHE A 393 15.57 0.78 25.77
N MET A 394 14.51 0.09 25.39
CA MET A 394 13.86 -0.92 26.22
C MET A 394 13.51 -2.15 25.38
N GLN A 395 13.86 -3.33 25.88
CA GLN A 395 13.47 -4.61 25.28
C GLN A 395 12.30 -5.23 26.04
N TRP A 396 11.53 -6.06 25.32
CA TRP A 396 10.47 -6.89 25.91
C TRP A 396 11.03 -7.95 26.88
N LYS A 397 10.17 -8.77 27.48
CA LYS A 397 10.58 -9.77 28.49
C LYS A 397 11.71 -10.69 27.96
N PRO A 398 12.79 -10.95 28.73
CA PRO A 398 13.08 -10.39 30.05
C PRO A 398 13.44 -8.91 29.94
N PHE A 399 12.73 -8.08 30.71
CA PHE A 399 12.80 -6.62 30.59
C PHE A 399 14.24 -6.12 30.77
N ARG A 400 14.77 -5.47 29.74
CA ARG A 400 16.03 -4.74 29.78
C ARG A 400 15.77 -3.31 29.37
N TYR A 401 16.44 -2.39 30.04
CA TYR A 401 16.40 -0.98 29.69
C TYR A 401 17.82 -0.41 29.76
N ASP A 402 18.11 0.51 28.85
CA ASP A 402 19.32 1.29 28.77
C ASP A 402 18.89 2.75 28.52
N PHE A 403 19.33 3.64 29.39
CA PHE A 403 18.90 5.02 29.43
C PHE A 403 20.11 5.92 29.59
N GLU A 404 20.30 6.85 28.67
CA GLU A 404 21.42 7.79 28.65
C GLU A 404 20.86 9.22 28.61
N VAL A 405 21.33 10.08 29.52
CA VAL A 405 21.02 11.51 29.54
C VAL A 405 22.31 12.29 29.65
N GLY A 406 22.54 13.19 28.70
CA GLY A 406 23.68 14.10 28.69
C GLY A 406 23.22 15.55 28.77
N VAL A 407 24.01 16.37 29.47
CA VAL A 407 23.90 17.83 29.39
C VAL A 407 25.30 18.42 29.33
N SER A 408 25.56 19.33 28.39
CA SER A 408 26.81 20.10 28.32
C SER A 408 26.52 21.57 28.06
N LEU A 409 27.19 22.44 28.83
CA LEU A 409 27.19 23.88 28.70
C LEU A 409 28.64 24.34 28.48
N GLY A 410 28.88 25.05 27.38
CA GLY A 410 30.20 25.54 27.04
C GLY A 410 30.22 26.95 26.47
N ALA A 411 31.36 27.59 26.57
CA ALA A 411 31.66 28.85 25.92
C ALA A 411 33.12 28.87 25.44
N SER A 412 33.35 29.53 24.31
CA SER A 412 34.68 29.78 23.78
C SER A 412 34.84 31.21 23.30
N TYR A 413 36.01 31.80 23.53
CA TYR A 413 36.35 33.14 23.05
C TYR A 413 37.72 33.13 22.38
N THR A 414 37.79 33.64 21.15
CA THR A 414 39.05 33.74 20.39
C THR A 414 39.62 35.15 20.46
N MET A 415 40.75 35.32 21.12
CA MET A 415 41.43 36.60 21.23
C MET A 415 42.63 36.65 20.29
N LYS A 416 42.73 37.69 19.46
CA LYS A 416 43.93 37.96 18.65
C LYS A 416 44.94 38.75 19.48
N VAL A 417 46.12 38.19 19.70
CA VAL A 417 47.22 38.85 20.43
C VAL A 417 48.49 38.78 19.56
N PHE A 418 49.07 39.94 19.23
CA PHE A 418 50.30 40.07 18.41
C PHE A 418 50.30 39.24 17.11
N GLY A 419 49.22 39.26 16.34
CA GLY A 419 49.12 38.50 15.07
C GLY A 419 48.86 37.00 15.23
N THR A 420 48.74 36.49 16.47
CA THR A 420 48.44 35.09 16.78
C THR A 420 47.07 34.98 17.46
N SER A 421 46.22 34.05 17.03
CA SER A 421 44.91 33.81 17.65
C SER A 421 45.01 32.80 18.79
N LYS A 422 44.52 33.15 19.99
CA LYS A 422 44.39 32.27 21.16
C LYS A 422 42.92 32.08 21.49
N THR A 423 42.44 30.83 21.48
CA THR A 423 41.07 30.48 21.86
C THR A 423 41.03 29.92 23.28
N PHE A 424 40.22 30.52 24.14
CA PHE A 424 39.90 30.02 25.48
C PHE A 424 38.58 29.26 25.42
N ARG A 425 38.52 28.04 25.95
CA ARG A 425 37.32 27.20 26.00
C ARG A 425 37.07 26.77 27.44
N LEU A 426 35.84 26.97 27.91
CA LEU A 426 35.34 26.48 29.19
C LEU A 426 34.09 25.64 28.92
N GLU A 427 34.03 24.44 29.48
CA GLU A 427 32.91 23.53 29.31
C GLU A 427 32.65 22.78 30.63
N ILE A 428 31.38 22.58 30.93
CA ILE A 428 30.88 21.76 32.03
C ILE A 428 29.76 20.87 31.50
N GLY A 429 29.82 19.59 31.82
CA GLY A 429 28.79 18.64 31.42
C GLY A 429 28.65 17.49 32.41
N ALA A 430 27.52 16.81 32.32
CA ALA A 430 27.23 15.61 33.09
C ALA A 430 26.48 14.60 32.21
N ASP A 431 26.92 13.35 32.26
CA ASP A 431 26.34 12.22 31.55
C ASP A 431 25.87 11.18 32.57
N LEU A 432 24.58 10.88 32.57
CA LEU A 432 23.95 9.84 33.37
C LEU A 432 23.64 8.64 32.47
N HIS A 433 24.18 7.49 32.80
CA HIS A 433 23.83 6.20 32.20
C HIS A 433 23.14 5.33 33.24
N VAL A 434 21.95 4.83 32.94
CA VAL A 434 21.16 3.92 33.79
C VAL A 434 20.81 2.68 32.99
N TRP A 435 21.04 1.50 33.55
CA TRP A 435 20.71 0.24 32.89
C TRP A 435 20.11 -0.78 33.85
N GLY A 436 19.31 -1.68 33.28
CA GLY A 436 18.61 -2.78 33.97
C GLY A 436 19.00 -4.16 33.45
N PRO A 437 18.44 -5.25 34.01
CA PRO A 437 17.18 -5.29 34.78
C PRO A 437 17.25 -4.81 36.22
N ASN A 438 18.36 -5.06 36.94
CA ASN A 438 18.55 -4.42 38.24
C ASN A 438 19.05 -3.02 38.03
N PHE A 439 18.51 -2.08 38.79
CA PHE A 439 18.90 -0.69 38.72
C PHE A 439 20.41 -0.54 38.96
N SER A 440 21.13 -0.19 37.89
CA SER A 440 22.52 0.22 37.94
C SER A 440 22.63 1.57 37.26
N CYS A 441 23.51 2.44 37.77
CA CYS A 441 23.71 3.76 37.19
C CYS A 441 25.17 4.22 37.29
N SER A 442 25.57 5.08 36.38
CA SER A 442 26.86 5.75 36.36
C SER A 442 26.65 7.21 35.96
N VAL A 443 27.21 8.14 36.71
CA VAL A 443 27.20 9.57 36.43
C VAL A 443 28.64 10.01 36.20
N HIS A 444 28.94 10.44 34.99
CA HIS A 444 30.21 11.08 34.64
C HIS A 444 30.03 12.60 34.67
N ILE A 445 30.84 13.29 35.47
CA ILE A 445 30.84 14.77 35.54
C ILE A 445 32.16 15.24 34.96
N SER A 446 32.08 16.11 33.95
CA SER A 446 33.24 16.70 33.27
C SER A 446 33.22 18.22 33.42
N TRP A 447 34.33 18.78 33.89
CA TRP A 447 34.57 20.20 34.01
C TRP A 447 35.96 20.52 33.45
N PHE A 448 36.17 21.72 32.91
CA PHE A 448 37.40 22.06 32.15
C PHE A 448 38.75 21.80 32.83
N ILE A 449 38.78 21.57 34.16
CA ILE A 449 39.98 21.21 34.93
C ILE A 449 39.97 19.73 35.39
N ILE A 450 38.80 19.18 35.71
CA ILE A 450 38.66 17.87 36.36
C ILE A 450 37.44 17.12 35.83
N SER A 451 37.55 15.79 35.75
CA SER A 451 36.43 14.89 35.46
C SER A 451 36.43 13.72 36.44
N PHE A 452 35.26 13.29 36.90
CA PHE A 452 35.11 12.13 37.79
C PHE A 452 33.82 11.37 37.51
N THR A 453 33.78 10.08 37.89
CA THR A 453 32.62 9.21 37.68
C THR A 453 32.14 8.63 39.00
N ILE A 454 30.83 8.71 39.25
CA ILE A 454 30.15 8.09 40.39
C ILE A 454 29.33 6.93 39.85
N SER A 455 29.52 5.71 40.35
CA SER A 455 28.77 4.54 39.87
C SER A 455 28.14 3.74 41.00
N TYR A 456 26.97 3.17 40.71
CA TYR A 456 26.26 2.19 41.51
C TYR A 456 25.90 1.00 40.63
N ILE A 457 26.34 -0.20 40.98
CA ILE A 457 26.13 -1.41 40.18
C ILE A 457 25.52 -2.48 41.07
N ASP A 458 24.29 -2.91 40.77
CA ASP A 458 23.66 -4.04 41.44
C ASP A 458 23.93 -5.35 40.67
N GLY A 459 24.97 -6.07 41.09
CA GLY A 459 25.44 -7.31 40.46
C GLY A 459 24.59 -8.56 40.72
N LYS A 460 23.44 -8.46 41.40
CA LYS A 460 22.59 -9.64 41.65
C LYS A 460 22.02 -10.21 40.35
N LYS A 461 22.41 -11.41 39.94
CA LYS A 461 21.72 -12.11 38.85
C LYS A 461 20.32 -12.51 39.31
N VAL A 462 19.29 -11.74 38.97
CA VAL A 462 17.91 -12.17 39.12
C VAL A 462 17.55 -13.01 37.90
N ASN A 463 17.07 -14.24 38.14
CA ASN A 463 16.51 -15.07 37.08
C ASN A 463 15.12 -14.51 36.73
N ASN A 464 15.06 -13.56 35.80
CA ASN A 464 13.81 -12.94 35.33
C ASN A 464 12.99 -13.86 34.41
N SER A 465 13.15 -15.19 34.54
CA SER A 465 12.40 -16.16 33.76
C SER A 465 10.96 -16.22 34.26
N ILE A 466 10.00 -16.06 33.36
CA ILE A 466 8.58 -16.28 33.67
C ILE A 466 8.23 -17.77 33.53
N GLU A 467 7.19 -18.21 34.26
CA GLU A 467 6.67 -19.57 34.12
C GLU A 467 5.80 -19.73 32.86
N TRP A 468 5.54 -20.98 32.45
CA TRP A 468 4.74 -21.30 31.26
C TRP A 468 3.35 -20.65 31.28
N LYS A 469 2.68 -20.64 32.45
CA LYS A 469 1.34 -20.06 32.57
C LYS A 469 1.36 -18.57 32.25
N GLU A 470 2.29 -17.83 32.85
CA GLU A 470 2.45 -16.40 32.59
C GLU A 470 2.86 -16.14 31.13
N PHE A 471 3.73 -16.99 30.56
CA PHE A 471 4.09 -16.90 29.15
C PHE A 471 2.88 -17.13 28.24
N SER A 472 2.11 -18.19 28.46
CA SER A 472 0.92 -18.52 27.68
C SER A 472 -0.12 -17.40 27.77
N ASP A 473 -0.38 -16.89 28.98
CA ASP A 473 -1.37 -15.81 29.20
C ASP A 473 -0.92 -14.48 28.58
N SER A 474 0.40 -14.19 28.58
CA SER A 474 0.93 -12.92 28.06
C SER A 474 1.17 -12.92 26.55
N PHE A 475 1.56 -14.05 25.95
CA PHE A 475 2.05 -14.12 24.57
C PHE A 475 1.18 -14.98 23.64
N LEU A 476 0.38 -15.92 24.16
CA LEU A 476 -0.40 -16.86 23.34
C LEU A 476 -1.93 -16.63 23.42
N ALA A 477 -2.44 -16.13 24.55
CA ALA A 477 -3.87 -16.07 24.86
C ALA A 477 -4.69 -15.02 24.07
N ALA A 478 -4.07 -14.25 23.17
CA ALA A 478 -4.72 -13.13 22.46
C ALA A 478 -5.55 -13.53 21.21
N GLN A 479 -5.80 -14.82 20.94
CA GLN A 479 -6.60 -15.23 19.78
C GLN A 479 -8.13 -15.19 20.00
N ASP A 480 -8.62 -14.86 21.20
CA ASP A 480 -10.04 -15.10 21.54
C ASP A 480 -11.02 -13.95 21.22
N GLN A 481 -10.56 -12.73 20.87
CA GLN A 481 -11.47 -11.56 20.81
C GLN A 481 -11.70 -10.87 19.45
N SER A 482 -10.98 -11.21 18.37
CA SER A 482 -11.14 -10.49 17.09
C SER A 482 -11.21 -11.35 15.82
N GLN A 483 -11.30 -12.68 15.91
CA GLN A 483 -11.53 -13.53 14.75
C GLN A 483 -12.92 -14.19 14.76
N GLN A 484 -13.91 -13.46 14.26
CA GLN A 484 -15.05 -14.06 13.55
C GLN A 484 -14.66 -14.43 12.09
N VAL A 485 -13.40 -14.83 11.87
CA VAL A 485 -12.96 -15.41 10.59
C VAL A 485 -12.97 -16.92 10.79
N MET A 486 -13.96 -17.59 10.18
CA MET A 486 -14.14 -19.03 9.96
C MET A 486 -13.07 -20.00 10.51
N GLY A 487 -12.81 -20.01 11.82
CA GLY A 487 -11.94 -20.96 12.50
C GLY A 487 -12.78 -22.03 13.19
N LEU A 488 -12.53 -23.30 12.89
CA LEU A 488 -13.12 -24.42 13.64
C LEU A 488 -12.47 -24.43 15.03
N ARG A 489 -13.23 -24.07 16.07
CA ARG A 489 -12.75 -24.12 17.46
C ARG A 489 -12.64 -25.58 17.92
N SER A 490 -11.61 -25.87 18.72
CA SER A 490 -11.53 -27.13 19.47
C SER A 490 -12.67 -27.22 20.48
N ALA A 491 -13.51 -28.24 20.37
CA ALA A 491 -14.45 -28.59 21.43
C ALA A 491 -13.65 -29.23 22.58
N ASN A 492 -13.73 -28.63 23.77
CA ASN A 492 -13.14 -29.08 25.04
C ASN A 492 -11.66 -28.74 25.29
N ASP A 493 -11.35 -27.47 25.58
CA ASP A 493 -10.56 -27.15 26.79
C ASP A 493 -10.56 -25.65 27.07
N SER A 494 -10.69 -25.26 28.35
CA SER A 494 -10.68 -23.87 28.84
C SER A 494 -9.27 -23.27 28.89
N LYS A 495 -8.35 -23.74 28.04
CA LYS A 495 -6.95 -23.31 27.97
C LYS A 495 -6.67 -22.73 26.58
N ALA A 496 -5.89 -21.65 26.54
CA ALA A 496 -5.57 -20.90 25.31
C ALA A 496 -5.28 -21.84 24.13
N PRO A 497 -5.91 -21.61 22.94
CA PRO A 497 -5.75 -22.51 21.81
C PRO A 497 -4.27 -22.55 21.37
N SER A 498 -3.66 -23.72 21.47
CA SER A 498 -2.24 -23.93 21.10
C SER A 498 -2.02 -24.04 19.59
N CYS A 499 -3.10 -24.06 18.80
CA CYS A 499 -3.09 -24.23 17.36
C CYS A 499 -4.33 -23.56 16.74
N LEU A 500 -4.14 -22.95 15.58
CA LEU A 500 -5.17 -22.32 14.77
C LEU A 500 -5.40 -23.16 13.52
N VAL A 501 -6.67 -23.49 13.23
CA VAL A 501 -7.07 -24.21 12.00
C VAL A 501 -8.02 -23.33 11.20
N GLN A 502 -7.67 -23.05 9.97
CA GLN A 502 -8.43 -22.13 9.10
C GLN A 502 -8.55 -22.69 7.68
N ILE A 503 -9.72 -22.49 7.07
CA ILE A 503 -9.92 -22.73 5.65
C ILE A 503 -9.56 -21.43 4.92
N ILE A 504 -8.52 -21.45 4.09
CA ILE A 504 -8.02 -20.26 3.37
C ILE A 504 -8.56 -20.17 1.94
N ASP A 505 -8.96 -21.29 1.33
CA ASP A 505 -9.60 -21.34 0.01
C ASP A 505 -10.57 -22.53 -0.04
N GLY A 506 -11.53 -22.47 -0.97
CA GLY A 506 -12.50 -23.53 -1.22
C GLY A 506 -13.75 -23.48 -0.34
N SER A 507 -13.85 -22.59 0.65
CA SER A 507 -15.09 -22.41 1.43
C SER A 507 -16.22 -21.86 0.55
N LEU A 508 -17.36 -22.57 0.49
CA LEU A 508 -18.54 -22.15 -0.26
C LEU A 508 -19.58 -21.50 0.66
N ARG A 509 -19.90 -22.17 1.78
CA ARG A 509 -20.92 -21.71 2.72
C ARG A 509 -20.79 -22.35 4.09
N THR A 510 -20.96 -21.57 5.14
CA THR A 510 -21.04 -22.09 6.52
C THR A 510 -22.47 -22.02 7.04
N TYR A 511 -22.92 -23.10 7.67
CA TYR A 511 -24.21 -23.23 8.32
C TYR A 511 -24.00 -23.42 9.81
N THR A 512 -24.73 -22.69 10.64
CA THR A 512 -24.77 -22.96 12.08
C THR A 512 -25.97 -23.85 12.36
N LYS A 513 -25.73 -25.07 12.84
CA LYS A 513 -26.78 -25.96 13.33
C LYS A 513 -27.43 -25.36 14.59
N ASP A 514 -28.66 -25.76 14.89
CA ASP A 514 -29.36 -25.40 16.14
C ASP A 514 -28.58 -25.80 17.41
N THR A 515 -27.66 -26.78 17.29
CA THR A 515 -26.71 -27.20 18.32
C THR A 515 -25.55 -26.23 18.57
N LYS A 516 -25.52 -25.08 17.87
CA LYS A 516 -24.40 -24.12 17.80
C LYS A 516 -23.12 -24.65 17.12
N GLU A 517 -23.15 -25.83 16.52
CA GLU A 517 -22.06 -26.34 15.70
C GLU A 517 -22.08 -25.70 14.31
N SER A 518 -20.95 -25.19 13.84
CA SER A 518 -20.80 -24.69 12.47
C SER A 518 -20.34 -25.81 11.54
N VAL A 519 -21.06 -26.01 10.44
CA VAL A 519 -20.68 -26.90 9.33
C VAL A 519 -20.34 -26.04 8.13
N THR A 520 -19.10 -26.13 7.66
CA THR A 520 -18.66 -25.44 6.44
C THR A 520 -18.69 -26.40 5.26
N VAL A 521 -19.45 -26.05 4.25
CA VAL A 521 -19.44 -26.70 2.94
C VAL A 521 -18.33 -26.07 2.11
N ALA A 522 -17.43 -26.89 1.60
CA ALA A 522 -16.29 -26.45 0.80
C ALA A 522 -16.15 -27.29 -0.48
N CYS A 523 -15.61 -26.67 -1.53
CA CYS A 523 -15.20 -27.32 -2.78
C CYS A 523 -13.86 -28.01 -2.55
N LEU A 524 -13.82 -29.34 -2.69
CA LEU A 524 -12.64 -30.14 -2.36
C LEU A 524 -11.41 -29.78 -3.20
N GLU A 525 -11.57 -29.56 -4.51
CA GLU A 525 -10.48 -29.22 -5.43
C GLU A 525 -9.75 -27.92 -5.09
N ARG A 526 -10.45 -26.99 -4.44
CA ARG A 526 -9.92 -25.69 -4.02
C ARG A 526 -9.67 -25.62 -2.52
N LEU A 527 -10.02 -26.69 -1.79
CA LEU A 527 -9.95 -26.69 -0.35
C LEU A 527 -8.49 -26.63 0.08
N ASN A 528 -8.14 -25.53 0.72
CA ASN A 528 -6.85 -25.35 1.37
C ASN A 528 -7.09 -25.05 2.85
N ILE A 529 -6.52 -25.88 3.71
CA ILE A 529 -6.62 -25.75 5.16
C ILE A 529 -5.24 -25.44 5.72
N GLU A 530 -5.10 -24.32 6.41
CA GLU A 530 -3.90 -24.00 7.17
C GLU A 530 -4.06 -24.38 8.63
N VAL A 531 -3.06 -25.08 9.14
CA VAL A 531 -2.91 -25.43 10.55
C VAL A 531 -1.64 -24.73 11.05
N LYS A 532 -1.78 -23.72 11.91
CA LYS A 532 -0.66 -22.94 12.45
C LYS A 532 -0.52 -23.16 13.95
N GLY A 533 0.70 -23.44 14.41
CA GLY A 533 1.00 -23.49 15.84
C GLY A 533 0.92 -22.10 16.46
N ALA A 534 0.47 -22.00 17.71
CA ALA A 534 0.57 -20.75 18.47
C ALA A 534 2.03 -20.37 18.76
N MET A 535 2.94 -21.35 18.69
CA MET A 535 4.38 -21.19 18.79
C MET A 535 5.08 -21.80 17.58
N PRO A 536 6.30 -21.34 17.28
CA PRO A 536 7.20 -21.98 16.33
C PRO A 536 7.37 -23.48 16.60
N CYS A 537 7.42 -24.26 15.54
CA CYS A 537 7.54 -25.71 15.57
C CYS A 537 8.98 -26.11 15.20
N THR A 538 9.58 -27.02 15.96
CA THR A 538 10.87 -27.63 15.58
C THR A 538 10.68 -28.78 14.60
N SER A 539 9.50 -29.38 14.57
CA SER A 539 9.16 -30.47 13.66
C SER A 539 7.67 -30.48 13.33
N VAL A 540 7.34 -30.93 12.12
CA VAL A 540 5.96 -31.06 11.66
C VAL A 540 5.71 -32.46 11.10
N PHE A 541 4.59 -33.04 11.49
CA PHE A 541 4.19 -34.40 11.16
C PHE A 541 2.78 -34.39 10.56
N TYR A 542 2.58 -35.29 9.59
CA TYR A 542 1.26 -35.71 9.16
C TYR A 542 1.05 -37.16 9.59
N GLY A 543 0.11 -37.40 10.50
CA GLY A 543 -0.07 -38.70 11.12
C GLY A 543 1.15 -39.17 11.91
N LYS A 544 1.88 -40.15 11.35
CA LYS A 544 3.16 -40.66 11.89
C LYS A 544 4.37 -40.25 11.04
N ASP A 545 4.13 -39.69 9.86
CA ASP A 545 5.18 -39.35 8.91
C ASP A 545 5.72 -37.95 9.24
N GLN A 546 7.04 -37.86 9.45
CA GLN A 546 7.70 -36.57 9.63
C GLN A 546 7.88 -35.89 8.29
N LEU A 547 7.29 -34.70 8.14
CA LEU A 547 7.38 -33.94 6.90
C LEU A 547 8.62 -33.03 6.90
N ALA A 548 8.91 -32.37 8.03
CA ALA A 548 10.11 -31.55 8.18
C ALA A 548 10.57 -31.40 9.63
N ALA A 549 11.84 -31.01 9.77
CA ALA A 549 12.43 -30.51 11.00
C ALA A 549 13.23 -29.24 10.72
N PHE A 550 13.09 -28.27 11.61
CA PHE A 550 13.92 -27.07 11.63
C PHE A 550 15.35 -27.44 11.98
N GLN A 551 16.33 -26.92 11.23
CA GLN A 551 17.75 -27.26 11.37
C GLN A 551 18.49 -26.41 12.40
N GLY A 552 17.90 -25.29 12.87
CA GLY A 552 18.49 -24.41 13.86
C GLY A 552 18.05 -24.69 15.30
N GLU A 553 18.54 -23.87 16.24
CA GLU A 553 18.15 -23.92 17.65
C GLU A 553 17.13 -22.82 17.97
N LEU A 554 16.04 -23.22 18.60
CA LEU A 554 15.02 -22.29 19.12
C LEU A 554 15.03 -22.33 20.65
N GLY A 555 14.86 -21.16 21.25
CA GLY A 555 14.66 -20.97 22.68
C GLY A 555 13.31 -20.34 22.98
N ILE A 556 13.05 -20.08 24.27
CA ILE A 556 11.99 -19.20 24.76
C ILE A 556 12.67 -18.22 25.72
N VAL A 557 12.99 -17.05 25.19
CA VAL A 557 13.78 -16.01 25.87
C VAL A 557 13.12 -15.56 27.18
N PRO A 558 11.81 -15.23 27.24
CA PRO A 558 11.15 -14.86 28.50
C PRO A 558 11.22 -15.94 29.58
N MET A 559 11.30 -17.23 29.19
CA MET A 559 11.36 -18.37 30.12
C MET A 559 12.80 -18.82 30.39
N ASN A 560 13.81 -18.17 29.79
CA ASN A 560 15.21 -18.58 29.85
C ASN A 560 15.44 -20.04 29.39
N ILE A 561 14.62 -20.53 28.45
CA ILE A 561 14.78 -21.85 27.83
C ILE A 561 15.67 -21.68 26.61
N ARG A 562 16.82 -22.35 26.60
CA ARG A 562 17.74 -22.27 25.45
C ARG A 562 17.41 -23.27 24.35
N ASN A 563 16.92 -24.45 24.72
CA ASN A 563 16.59 -25.51 23.77
C ASN A 563 15.13 -25.93 23.98
N TYR A 564 14.27 -25.37 23.14
CA TYR A 564 12.84 -25.67 23.11
C TYR A 564 12.56 -26.62 21.94
N LYS A 565 11.76 -27.67 22.18
CA LYS A 565 11.27 -28.59 21.16
C LYS A 565 9.76 -28.53 21.08
N SER A 566 9.24 -28.48 19.86
CA SER A 566 7.82 -28.39 19.57
C SER A 566 7.48 -29.20 18.33
N SER A 567 6.40 -29.96 18.40
CA SER A 567 5.94 -30.80 17.29
C SER A 567 4.50 -30.46 16.94
N LEU A 568 4.27 -30.06 15.69
CA LEU A 568 2.94 -29.96 15.13
C LEU A 568 2.57 -31.30 14.49
N VAL A 569 1.52 -31.95 14.99
CA VAL A 569 1.03 -33.22 14.45
C VAL A 569 -0.37 -33.01 13.91
N VAL A 570 -0.52 -33.10 12.58
CA VAL A 570 -1.81 -32.96 11.91
C VAL A 570 -2.34 -34.33 11.53
N ARG A 571 -3.58 -34.63 11.92
CA ARG A 571 -4.27 -35.88 11.59
C ARG A 571 -5.64 -35.56 11.03
N VAL A 572 -5.97 -36.17 9.89
CA VAL A 572 -7.26 -36.01 9.24
C VAL A 572 -8.01 -37.34 9.34
N PHE A 573 -9.25 -37.28 9.84
CA PHE A 573 -10.10 -38.45 9.98
C PHE A 573 -11.32 -38.32 9.07
N ASN A 574 -11.76 -39.43 8.49
CA ASN A 574 -13.04 -39.48 7.78
C ASN A 574 -14.23 -39.57 8.77
N GLU A 575 -15.47 -39.55 8.27
CA GLU A 575 -16.67 -39.68 9.12
C GLU A 575 -16.73 -41.01 9.91
N LYS A 576 -16.01 -42.05 9.46
CA LYS A 576 -15.90 -43.35 10.13
C LYS A 576 -14.83 -43.37 11.23
N GLY A 577 -14.08 -42.27 11.42
CA GLY A 577 -12.99 -42.18 12.38
C GLY A 577 -11.69 -42.84 11.91
N GLU A 578 -11.58 -43.20 10.63
CA GLU A 578 -10.34 -43.74 10.05
C GLU A 578 -9.41 -42.60 9.62
N GLU A 579 -8.12 -42.73 9.95
CA GLU A 579 -7.11 -41.73 9.61
C GLU A 579 -6.77 -41.78 8.12
N ILE A 580 -6.97 -40.66 7.41
CA ILE A 580 -6.66 -40.52 6.00
C ILE A 580 -5.15 -40.34 5.85
N GLN A 581 -4.50 -41.25 5.11
CA GLN A 581 -3.07 -41.13 4.82
C GLN A 581 -2.83 -40.06 3.75
N ALA A 582 -1.72 -39.34 3.81
CA ALA A 582 -1.41 -38.27 2.85
C ALA A 582 -1.26 -38.79 1.40
N LYS A 583 -0.95 -40.08 1.23
CA LYS A 583 -0.65 -40.67 -0.07
C LYS A 583 -1.82 -40.52 -1.06
N GLU A 584 -1.55 -39.75 -2.12
CA GLU A 584 -2.36 -39.48 -3.32
C GLU A 584 -3.57 -38.55 -3.18
N THR A 585 -4.08 -38.27 -1.97
CA THR A 585 -5.31 -37.47 -1.79
C THR A 585 -5.07 -36.11 -1.11
N ILE A 586 -3.99 -35.96 -0.32
CA ILE A 586 -3.71 -34.74 0.44
C ILE A 586 -2.28 -34.28 0.15
N THR A 587 -2.13 -33.07 -0.36
CA THR A 587 -0.84 -32.39 -0.50
C THR A 587 -0.51 -31.63 0.77
N CYS A 588 0.69 -31.80 1.29
CA CYS A 588 1.15 -31.12 2.49
C CYS A 588 2.25 -30.12 2.13
N GLU A 589 2.02 -28.83 2.35
CA GLU A 589 2.98 -27.75 2.17
C GLU A 589 3.36 -27.17 3.54
N ILE A 590 4.67 -27.07 3.82
CA ILE A 590 5.15 -26.55 5.10
C ILE A 590 5.07 -25.03 5.07
N ILE A 591 4.53 -24.44 6.13
CA ILE A 591 4.50 -22.98 6.30
C ILE A 591 5.67 -22.58 7.17
N THR A 592 6.63 -21.85 6.59
CA THR A 592 7.73 -21.22 7.31
C THR A 592 7.51 -19.71 7.44
N ASN A 593 8.09 -19.10 8.47
CA ASN A 593 8.06 -17.66 8.69
C ASN A 593 9.31 -17.22 9.46
N TYR A 594 9.53 -15.91 9.55
CA TYR A 594 10.51 -15.35 10.47
C TYR A 594 9.88 -15.24 11.86
N VAL A 595 10.71 -15.40 12.89
CA VAL A 595 10.27 -15.27 14.28
C VAL A 595 11.19 -14.30 15.03
N PRO A 596 10.65 -13.46 15.92
CA PRO A 596 11.45 -12.49 16.65
C PRO A 596 12.53 -13.17 17.50
N SER A 597 13.79 -12.78 17.28
CA SER A 597 14.94 -13.21 18.09
C SER A 597 14.73 -12.86 19.58
N ALA A 598 14.06 -11.74 19.85
CA ALA A 598 13.67 -11.30 21.19
C ALA A 598 12.80 -12.32 21.96
N LEU A 599 12.06 -13.19 21.26
CA LEU A 599 11.21 -14.22 21.87
C LEU A 599 11.79 -15.63 21.74
N TYR A 600 12.37 -15.97 20.58
CA TYR A 600 12.68 -17.35 20.23
C TYR A 600 14.16 -17.68 20.05
N LYS A 601 15.07 -16.74 20.34
CA LYS A 601 16.52 -17.03 20.28
C LYS A 601 16.92 -18.02 21.38
N SER A 602 17.82 -18.95 21.05
CA SER A 602 18.43 -19.88 22.01
C SER A 602 19.34 -19.20 23.05
N GLY A 603 19.60 -17.90 22.92
CA GLY A 603 20.51 -17.14 23.75
C GLY A 603 19.93 -15.79 24.19
N THR A 604 20.79 -14.93 24.74
CA THR A 604 20.37 -13.56 25.05
C THR A 604 20.26 -12.77 23.74
N PRO A 605 19.10 -12.14 23.46
CA PRO A 605 18.97 -11.28 22.30
C PRO A 605 19.76 -9.98 22.49
N GLU A 606 20.43 -9.55 21.43
CA GLU A 606 21.09 -8.25 21.31
C GLU A 606 20.18 -7.28 20.54
N MET A 607 20.53 -5.99 20.58
CA MET A 607 19.67 -4.94 20.02
C MET A 607 19.49 -5.02 18.50
N ASN A 608 20.52 -5.47 17.78
CA ASN A 608 20.53 -5.53 16.31
C ASN A 608 20.50 -6.98 15.80
N ASP A 609 19.99 -7.92 16.61
CA ASP A 609 19.82 -9.30 16.17
C ASP A 609 18.76 -9.39 15.07
N ASP A 610 19.13 -9.97 13.93
CA ASP A 610 18.19 -10.24 12.85
C ASP A 610 17.16 -11.31 13.29
N PRO A 611 15.92 -11.27 12.75
CA PRO A 611 14.92 -12.32 12.99
C PRO A 611 15.42 -13.70 12.57
N ILE A 612 14.96 -14.75 13.26
CA ILE A 612 15.33 -16.13 12.92
C ILE A 612 14.53 -16.54 11.69
N GLN A 613 15.22 -16.97 10.63
CA GLN A 613 14.64 -17.25 9.32
C GLN A 613 14.16 -18.70 9.19
N ASP A 614 13.28 -18.95 8.22
CA ASP A 614 12.79 -20.29 7.81
C ASP A 614 12.26 -21.16 8.95
N VAL A 615 11.67 -20.53 9.97
CA VAL A 615 11.14 -21.24 11.13
C VAL A 615 9.76 -21.80 10.81
N ILE A 616 9.55 -23.08 11.09
CA ILE A 616 8.27 -23.75 10.80
C ILE A 616 7.21 -23.18 11.74
N VAL A 617 6.12 -22.66 11.18
CA VAL A 617 4.99 -22.11 11.94
C VAL A 617 3.68 -22.86 11.69
N GLY A 618 3.62 -23.69 10.64
CA GLY A 618 2.40 -24.43 10.32
C GLY A 618 2.53 -25.41 9.17
N LEU A 619 1.38 -25.96 8.79
CA LEU A 619 1.18 -26.88 7.68
C LEU A 619 -0.06 -26.47 6.90
N ARG A 620 0.06 -26.37 5.57
CA ARG A 620 -1.06 -26.21 4.66
C ARG A 620 -1.40 -27.57 4.04
N LEU A 621 -2.67 -27.94 4.11
CA LEU A 621 -3.24 -29.12 3.48
C LEU A 621 -4.03 -28.69 2.26
N GLY A 622 -3.63 -29.17 1.09
CA GLY A 622 -4.43 -29.14 -0.13
C GLY A 622 -5.05 -30.51 -0.37
N PHE A 623 -6.22 -30.56 -0.99
CA PHE A 623 -6.90 -31.81 -1.30
C PHE A 623 -6.92 -32.00 -2.82
N CYS A 624 -6.27 -33.07 -3.28
CA CYS A 624 -6.34 -33.46 -4.67
C CYS A 624 -7.46 -34.48 -4.83
N GLU A 625 -8.27 -34.34 -5.87
CA GLU A 625 -9.13 -35.43 -6.27
C GLU A 625 -8.26 -36.64 -6.60
N LYS A 626 -8.68 -37.85 -6.20
CA LYS A 626 -8.21 -39.04 -6.91
C LYS A 626 -8.70 -38.84 -8.33
N VAL A 627 -7.81 -38.42 -9.22
CA VAL A 627 -8.08 -38.36 -10.66
C VAL A 627 -8.84 -39.64 -10.96
N GLY A 628 -10.14 -39.52 -11.23
CA GLY A 628 -10.91 -40.65 -11.70
C GLY A 628 -10.09 -41.21 -12.85
N LYS A 629 -9.84 -42.52 -12.87
CA LYS A 629 -9.01 -43.18 -13.89
C LYS A 629 -9.53 -42.99 -15.33
N GLU A 630 -10.50 -42.11 -15.56
CA GLU A 630 -11.18 -41.83 -16.81
C GLU A 630 -11.37 -40.32 -16.98
N VAL A 631 -10.26 -39.58 -17.04
CA VAL A 631 -10.28 -38.30 -17.76
C VAL A 631 -10.45 -38.62 -19.24
N LEU A 632 -11.40 -37.94 -19.89
CA LEU A 632 -11.62 -37.96 -21.34
C LEU A 632 -10.28 -38.12 -22.09
N PRO A 633 -10.14 -39.11 -23.00
CA PRO A 633 -8.86 -39.34 -23.66
C PRO A 633 -8.43 -38.06 -24.40
N GLU A 634 -7.22 -37.57 -24.14
CA GLU A 634 -6.70 -36.35 -24.78
C GLU A 634 -6.77 -36.41 -26.31
N LYS A 635 -6.76 -37.63 -26.89
CA LYS A 635 -7.20 -37.92 -28.27
C LYS A 635 -7.85 -39.30 -28.36
N GLY A 636 -8.99 -39.38 -29.07
CA GLY A 636 -9.73 -40.61 -29.35
C GLY A 636 -11.14 -40.59 -28.76
N SER A 637 -11.92 -41.65 -29.04
CA SER A 637 -13.25 -41.88 -28.47
C SER A 637 -13.20 -43.06 -27.49
N TYR A 638 -13.96 -43.00 -26.40
CA TYR A 638 -14.16 -44.18 -25.57
C TYR A 638 -14.76 -45.33 -26.38
N SER A 639 -14.32 -46.56 -26.11
CA SER A 639 -14.98 -47.73 -26.68
C SER A 639 -16.39 -47.85 -26.10
N LEU A 640 -17.35 -48.31 -26.89
CA LEU A 640 -18.72 -48.55 -26.40
C LEU A 640 -18.72 -49.52 -25.20
N GLN A 641 -17.74 -50.42 -25.14
CA GLN A 641 -17.57 -51.36 -24.04
C GLN A 641 -17.21 -50.66 -22.73
N THR A 642 -16.36 -49.63 -22.78
CA THR A 642 -16.02 -48.75 -21.64
C THR A 642 -17.24 -47.97 -21.16
N LEU A 643 -18.07 -47.45 -22.08
CA LEU A 643 -19.31 -46.74 -21.73
C LEU A 643 -20.42 -47.67 -21.19
N LEU A 644 -20.33 -48.96 -21.48
CA LEU A 644 -21.28 -49.99 -21.02
C LEU A 644 -20.84 -50.65 -19.72
N GLU A 645 -19.59 -50.46 -19.29
CA GLU A 645 -19.19 -50.82 -17.93
C GLU A 645 -19.98 -49.92 -16.97
N ARG A 646 -20.85 -50.54 -16.16
CA ARG A 646 -21.55 -49.81 -15.10
C ARG A 646 -20.48 -49.18 -14.21
N GLU A 647 -20.41 -47.86 -14.18
CA GLU A 647 -19.62 -47.12 -13.21
C GLU A 647 -19.85 -47.76 -11.83
N ARG A 648 -18.79 -48.34 -11.26
CA ARG A 648 -18.80 -48.69 -9.85
C ARG A 648 -18.73 -47.39 -9.10
N ILE A 649 -19.87 -46.76 -8.90
CA ILE A 649 -20.03 -45.68 -7.92
C ILE A 649 -19.74 -46.33 -6.56
N ILE A 650 -18.50 -46.20 -6.10
CA ILE A 650 -18.20 -46.32 -4.68
C ILE A 650 -18.85 -45.09 -4.09
N LEU A 651 -20.11 -45.20 -3.68
CA LEU A 651 -20.78 -44.12 -2.96
C LEU A 651 -19.88 -43.83 -1.74
N PRO A 652 -19.30 -42.63 -1.61
CA PRO A 652 -18.82 -42.20 -0.29
C PRO A 652 -20.01 -42.31 0.66
N ASP A 653 -19.78 -42.78 1.90
CA ASP A 653 -20.82 -42.87 2.92
C ASP A 653 -21.51 -41.51 3.04
N PHE A 654 -22.67 -41.38 2.41
CA PHE A 654 -23.45 -40.17 2.42
C PHE A 654 -24.62 -40.43 3.37
N SER A 655 -24.58 -39.83 4.56
CA SER A 655 -25.70 -39.86 5.49
C SER A 655 -26.57 -38.62 5.28
N TRP A 656 -27.82 -38.81 4.87
CA TRP A 656 -28.80 -37.73 4.94
C TRP A 656 -29.10 -37.47 6.42
N CYS A 657 -28.76 -36.29 6.95
CA CYS A 657 -29.43 -35.82 8.16
C CYS A 657 -30.91 -35.66 7.84
N LYS A 658 -31.74 -36.63 8.26
CA LYS A 658 -33.19 -36.46 8.23
C LYS A 658 -33.53 -35.33 9.20
N GLU A 659 -33.88 -34.15 8.68
CA GLU A 659 -34.69 -33.22 9.44
C GLU A 659 -35.92 -33.99 9.97
N PRO A 660 -36.35 -33.77 11.23
CA PRO A 660 -37.60 -34.34 11.69
C PRO A 660 -38.69 -33.87 10.74
N VAL A 661 -39.31 -34.82 10.03
CA VAL A 661 -40.43 -34.54 9.13
C VAL A 661 -41.48 -33.83 9.97
N LYS A 662 -41.67 -32.53 9.75
CA LYS A 662 -42.84 -31.82 10.30
C LYS A 662 -44.05 -32.61 9.84
N ALA A 663 -44.87 -33.05 10.79
CA ALA A 663 -46.07 -33.81 10.48
C ALA A 663 -46.80 -33.13 9.32
N SER A 664 -47.00 -33.87 8.22
CA SER A 664 -47.79 -33.37 7.10
C SER A 664 -49.13 -32.89 7.66
N PRO A 665 -49.61 -31.69 7.28
CA PRO A 665 -50.93 -31.25 7.68
C PRO A 665 -51.96 -32.32 7.34
N ASP A 666 -52.89 -32.59 8.25
CA ASP A 666 -53.95 -33.57 8.00
C ASP A 666 -54.93 -33.02 6.97
N TYR A 667 -54.74 -33.43 5.73
CA TYR A 667 -55.56 -33.01 4.59
C TYR A 667 -56.86 -33.82 4.44
N SER A 668 -57.17 -34.74 5.38
CA SER A 668 -58.37 -35.59 5.30
C SER A 668 -59.70 -34.81 5.39
N LYS A 669 -59.65 -33.54 5.80
CA LYS A 669 -60.83 -32.67 5.95
C LYS A 669 -60.94 -31.55 4.90
N GLU A 670 -60.00 -31.47 3.95
CA GLU A 670 -60.00 -30.45 2.90
C GLU A 670 -60.14 -31.08 1.51
N ASP A 671 -60.78 -30.38 0.58
CA ASP A 671 -60.85 -30.79 -0.83
C ASP A 671 -59.44 -30.64 -1.44
N PRO A 672 -58.72 -31.75 -1.72
CA PRO A 672 -57.31 -31.70 -2.12
C PRO A 672 -57.10 -30.91 -3.41
N MET A 673 -58.08 -30.91 -4.32
CA MET A 673 -57.96 -30.24 -5.59
C MET A 673 -58.06 -28.71 -5.45
N LYS A 674 -58.95 -28.23 -4.58
CA LYS A 674 -59.05 -26.79 -4.26
C LYS A 674 -57.81 -26.27 -3.56
N MET A 675 -57.20 -27.09 -2.71
CA MET A 675 -55.95 -26.74 -2.03
C MET A 675 -54.77 -26.65 -3.01
N ILE A 676 -54.67 -27.60 -3.94
CA ILE A 676 -53.66 -27.60 -5.00
C ILE A 676 -53.84 -26.36 -5.88
N GLN A 677 -55.08 -26.06 -6.30
CA GLN A 677 -55.41 -24.84 -7.03
C GLN A 677 -54.96 -23.58 -6.29
N ALA A 678 -55.32 -23.44 -5.01
CA ALA A 678 -54.94 -22.27 -4.21
C ALA A 678 -53.42 -22.12 -4.06
N THR A 679 -52.73 -23.23 -3.75
CA THR A 679 -51.27 -23.24 -3.56
C THR A 679 -50.52 -23.00 -4.87
N TRP A 680 -51.04 -23.48 -6.00
CA TRP A 680 -50.39 -23.31 -7.30
C TRP A 680 -50.64 -21.93 -7.91
N LYS A 681 -51.82 -21.33 -7.68
CA LYS A 681 -52.10 -19.94 -8.08
C LYS A 681 -51.25 -18.95 -7.31
N GLU A 682 -51.16 -19.09 -5.98
CA GLU A 682 -50.38 -18.19 -5.14
C GLU A 682 -49.66 -18.93 -4.03
N ASN A 683 -48.32 -18.82 -4.02
CA ASN A 683 -47.50 -19.38 -2.95
C ASN A 683 -46.44 -18.37 -2.55
N GLY A 684 -46.58 -17.83 -1.34
CA GLY A 684 -45.69 -16.80 -0.80
C GLY A 684 -44.23 -17.27 -0.65
N ARG A 685 -43.99 -18.57 -0.37
CA ARG A 685 -42.62 -19.12 -0.32
C ARG A 685 -41.98 -19.19 -1.70
N ARG A 686 -42.73 -19.65 -2.71
CA ARG A 686 -42.26 -19.69 -4.10
C ARG A 686 -41.94 -18.29 -4.61
N LYS A 687 -42.82 -17.32 -4.35
CA LYS A 687 -42.57 -15.91 -4.73
C LYS A 687 -41.28 -15.38 -4.11
N LYS A 688 -41.08 -15.59 -2.80
CA LYS A 688 -39.83 -15.22 -2.11
C LYS A 688 -38.58 -15.91 -2.70
N CYS A 689 -38.67 -17.18 -3.08
CA CYS A 689 -37.55 -17.90 -3.69
C CYS A 689 -37.25 -17.40 -5.11
N ILE A 690 -38.26 -17.16 -5.94
CA ILE A 690 -38.09 -16.58 -7.28
C ILE A 690 -37.53 -15.17 -7.19
N ASP A 691 -38.00 -14.35 -6.25
CA ASP A 691 -37.46 -13.00 -6.02
C ASP A 691 -35.98 -13.07 -5.62
N ALA A 692 -35.61 -13.96 -4.69
CA ALA A 692 -34.22 -14.15 -4.27
C ALA A 692 -33.32 -14.67 -5.40
N LEU A 693 -33.80 -15.62 -6.21
CA LEU A 693 -33.06 -16.16 -7.34
C LEU A 693 -32.94 -15.16 -8.49
N SER A 694 -33.99 -14.37 -8.76
CA SER A 694 -33.98 -13.32 -9.79
C SER A 694 -33.03 -12.17 -9.47
N GLY A 695 -32.70 -11.96 -8.19
CA GLY A 695 -31.67 -11.00 -7.77
C GLY A 695 -30.25 -11.50 -8.03
N LEU A 696 -30.06 -12.81 -8.23
CA LEU A 696 -28.76 -13.45 -8.46
C LEU A 696 -28.56 -13.90 -9.91
N PHE A 697 -29.65 -14.18 -10.62
CA PHE A 697 -29.67 -14.73 -11.97
C PHE A 697 -30.78 -14.04 -12.79
N ASP A 698 -30.55 -13.77 -14.08
CA ASP A 698 -31.50 -13.08 -14.96
C ASP A 698 -32.67 -13.99 -15.39
N ILE A 699 -33.51 -14.36 -14.42
CA ILE A 699 -34.63 -15.30 -14.60
C ILE A 699 -35.95 -14.51 -14.65
N LYS A 700 -36.85 -14.89 -15.56
CA LYS A 700 -38.21 -14.32 -15.65
C LYS A 700 -38.98 -14.53 -14.33
N LYS A 701 -39.45 -13.43 -13.76
CA LYS A 701 -40.20 -13.40 -12.47
C LYS A 701 -41.63 -13.96 -12.57
N GLU A 702 -42.23 -13.94 -13.74
CA GLU A 702 -43.57 -14.46 -13.97
C GLU A 702 -43.50 -15.91 -14.46
N SER A 703 -43.96 -16.84 -13.61
CA SER A 703 -44.08 -18.25 -13.97
C SER A 703 -45.47 -18.54 -14.57
N SER A 704 -45.53 -19.28 -15.67
CA SER A 704 -46.77 -19.80 -16.29
C SER A 704 -47.58 -20.77 -15.40
N ILE A 705 -47.12 -21.01 -14.17
CA ILE A 705 -47.72 -21.94 -13.21
C ILE A 705 -49.06 -21.39 -12.68
N ARG A 706 -49.30 -20.08 -12.75
CA ARG A 706 -50.60 -19.50 -12.38
C ARG A 706 -51.74 -20.06 -13.24
N ASP A 707 -51.50 -20.18 -14.54
CA ASP A 707 -52.46 -20.74 -15.51
C ASP A 707 -52.73 -22.22 -15.25
N ILE A 708 -51.69 -22.97 -14.87
CA ILE A 708 -51.79 -24.38 -14.46
C ILE A 708 -52.60 -24.52 -13.16
N GLY A 709 -52.49 -23.55 -12.25
CA GLY A 709 -53.26 -23.51 -11.00
C GLY A 709 -54.74 -23.16 -11.20
N GLU A 710 -55.15 -22.65 -12.37
CA GLU A 710 -56.57 -22.39 -12.68
C GLU A 710 -57.36 -23.66 -12.91
N ASP A 711 -56.79 -24.62 -13.63
CA ASP A 711 -57.38 -25.94 -13.83
C ASP A 711 -56.31 -27.04 -13.82
N PRO A 712 -55.81 -27.45 -12.62
CA PRO A 712 -54.80 -28.49 -12.50
C PRO A 712 -55.32 -29.87 -12.93
N SER A 713 -56.64 -30.06 -12.96
CA SER A 713 -57.32 -31.28 -13.40
C SER A 713 -56.94 -31.65 -14.84
N ASP A 714 -56.88 -30.67 -15.74
CA ASP A 714 -56.50 -30.86 -17.14
C ASP A 714 -55.06 -31.39 -17.31
N TYR A 715 -54.18 -31.12 -16.34
CA TYR A 715 -52.79 -31.57 -16.37
C TYR A 715 -52.58 -32.91 -15.66
N PHE A 716 -53.25 -33.14 -14.53
CA PHE A 716 -53.10 -34.38 -13.75
C PHE A 716 -53.95 -35.53 -14.29
N LEU A 717 -55.08 -35.23 -14.91
CA LEU A 717 -56.05 -36.21 -15.42
C LEU A 717 -56.16 -36.17 -16.95
N GLY A 718 -55.42 -35.27 -17.61
CA GLY A 718 -55.30 -35.25 -19.06
C GLY A 718 -54.59 -36.51 -19.58
N ASN A 719 -55.04 -37.03 -20.72
CA ASN A 719 -54.38 -38.16 -21.36
C ASN A 719 -52.91 -37.80 -21.73
N PRO A 720 -51.92 -38.62 -21.37
CA PRO A 720 -50.52 -38.32 -21.66
C PRO A 720 -50.28 -38.30 -23.17
N ILE A 721 -49.79 -37.17 -23.69
CA ILE A 721 -49.39 -37.04 -25.09
C ILE A 721 -47.87 -37.21 -25.15
N LEU A 722 -47.40 -38.39 -25.54
CA LEU A 722 -45.98 -38.63 -25.80
C LEU A 722 -45.56 -37.90 -27.08
N ARG A 723 -44.48 -37.11 -27.01
CA ARG A 723 -43.89 -36.40 -28.16
C ARG A 723 -42.37 -36.54 -28.13
N ALA A 724 -41.77 -36.54 -29.32
CA ALA A 724 -40.33 -36.44 -29.46
C ALA A 724 -39.85 -35.03 -29.05
N VAL A 725 -38.74 -34.97 -28.31
CA VAL A 725 -38.15 -33.72 -27.80
C VAL A 725 -37.80 -32.81 -28.98
N GLY A 726 -38.40 -31.60 -29.03
CA GLY A 726 -38.12 -30.57 -30.04
C GLY A 726 -39.22 -30.25 -31.05
N ALA A 727 -40.36 -30.96 -31.05
CA ALA A 727 -41.48 -30.61 -31.93
C ALA A 727 -42.25 -29.36 -31.44
N LYS A 728 -42.34 -28.31 -32.27
CA LYS A 728 -43.13 -27.09 -31.95
C LYS A 728 -44.63 -27.39 -31.89
N LYS A 729 -45.31 -26.76 -30.93
CA LYS A 729 -46.77 -26.78 -30.76
C LYS A 729 -47.42 -26.13 -32.00
N GLN A 730 -48.32 -26.83 -32.70
CA GLN A 730 -49.34 -26.17 -33.53
C GLN A 730 -50.51 -25.78 -32.66
#